data_AF-A0A832NU93-F1
#
_entry.id   AF-A0A832NU93-F1
#
_cell.length_a   1.000
_cell.length_b   1.000
_cell.length_c   1.000
_cell.angle_alpha   90.00
_cell.angle_beta   90.00
_cell.angle_gamma   90.00
#
_symmetry.space_group_name_H-M   'P 1'
#
loop_
_entity.id
_entity.type
_entity.pdbx_description
1 polymer ?
#
loop_
_entity_poly.entity_id
_entity_poly.type
_entity_poly.pdbx_seq_one_letter_code
_entity_poly.pdbx_strand_id
1 'polypeptide(L)'
;MKFDILSFVGKHNKTTLVCIAIVTIFFLFHAVSLELSGDYSDLLYQVEDTKVFDGGTGGASPANQQANLEPLVLDTQVLNANANLQANTSPSLLATEEDEGDYPYTSSYLVMVEADDLYSAERLSLIEQTMDELSATKELSESSSLLNFVTLEKRGTRLMSVPFAHNQGRALWTDEEAALLKSRVEKDPIIKNYLVSEDMKSMLFSFQTSVLSAERELEISAMLDGLRDAGIQVYINGGAVISNRLMHYLGRDLKALLGLCALAILLVYYLSFKAKRSMLLPFSMSVIGIIWTFGTMKLLGYALTVVNIVTPCMVLNLGSSYAIHVIGEYYADYTSGATSIESTKKILRTIAFACLTTVIGFLSLLFSKTPALREFGIAVGAGVTYCAILSATYLPALLALVSPPKPLQLETYSEGYLAQLVNYSSKVVLRRWPVFVLIWLAVIAGFFATKDLVRINTNYMSYLPEKDDFGKNSRHFAQKMGGDAPFVLTITAPEDEKNFFLQSENLAKVHDYEQAVLSESDDVIQILSFASYVSFANSVYSGEAGIPASSGLLNLLSRMVILMNNQSKADIGAILNEEGSSLTLFVQNFDAEDKDLMTVASAARIEKVMQKHLPLLPDGTKLTIRGEPHASLRFSNLLLSDQKKSTYISFLLVFLVVLAAFLSLSQALFALIPILTGVMANYIFMYLLGIPFDMITVTFASVAVGAGIDDAIHFLLRYKNNLRVSDLPLKEIIAITIKETGRPIILTTLSIIAGMLMFLFASYTPVRYFGTLMSIALLNCMLSTIFVMPSYIILTAKIRNRFGKRPMVRI
;
A
#
# COMPACT_ATOMS: atom_id res chain seq x y z
N MET A 1 -12.78 20.07 -45.38
CA MET A 1 -13.60 20.44 -44.20
C MET A 1 -12.78 20.20 -42.94
N LYS A 2 -12.28 21.25 -42.27
CA LYS A 2 -11.75 21.08 -40.91
C LYS A 2 -12.96 21.01 -39.98
N PHE A 3 -13.35 19.81 -39.56
CA PHE A 3 -14.40 19.61 -38.57
C PHE A 3 -13.92 20.25 -37.26
N ASP A 4 -14.50 21.39 -36.87
CA ASP A 4 -14.21 22.05 -35.61
C ASP A 4 -15.21 21.56 -34.57
N ILE A 5 -14.76 20.65 -33.69
CA ILE A 5 -15.57 20.03 -32.63
C ILE A 5 -16.32 21.08 -31.80
N LEU A 6 -15.67 22.21 -31.48
CA LEU A 6 -16.30 23.26 -30.69
C LEU A 6 -17.42 23.98 -31.45
N SER A 7 -17.29 24.13 -32.76
CA SER A 7 -18.36 24.68 -33.62
C SER A 7 -19.58 23.74 -33.68
N PHE A 8 -19.35 22.43 -33.68
CA PHE A 8 -20.41 21.42 -33.61
C PHE A 8 -21.12 21.45 -32.25
N VAL A 9 -20.34 21.47 -31.15
CA VAL A 9 -20.85 21.57 -29.78
C VAL A 9 -21.70 22.84 -29.62
N GLY A 10 -21.26 23.96 -30.19
CA GLY A 10 -22.02 25.21 -30.15
C GLY A 10 -23.36 25.15 -30.88
N LYS A 11 -23.38 24.53 -32.07
CA LYS A 11 -24.59 24.39 -32.90
C LYS A 11 -25.57 23.34 -32.35
N HIS A 12 -25.07 22.30 -31.69
CA HIS A 12 -25.82 21.14 -31.25
C HIS A 12 -25.74 20.89 -29.73
N ASN A 13 -25.70 21.96 -28.93
CA ASN A 13 -25.50 21.89 -27.48
C ASN A 13 -26.43 20.91 -26.73
N LYS A 14 -27.74 20.90 -27.04
CA LYS A 14 -28.71 19.96 -26.45
C LYS A 14 -28.40 18.51 -26.81
N THR A 15 -28.08 18.25 -28.08
CA THR A 15 -27.71 16.91 -28.55
C THR A 15 -26.43 16.42 -27.88
N THR A 16 -25.41 17.29 -27.75
CA THR A 16 -24.18 16.98 -27.02
C THR A 16 -24.47 16.55 -25.58
N LEU A 17 -25.33 17.28 -24.86
CA LEU A 17 -25.70 16.93 -23.48
C LEU A 17 -26.45 15.60 -23.38
N VAL A 18 -27.35 15.30 -24.32
CA VAL A 18 -28.06 14.01 -24.37
C VAL A 18 -27.09 12.85 -24.62
N CYS A 19 -26.15 13.00 -25.57
CA CYS A 19 -25.13 11.97 -25.81
C CYS A 19 -24.29 11.71 -24.56
N ILE A 20 -23.86 12.77 -23.86
CA ILE A 20 -23.07 12.64 -22.63
C ILE A 20 -23.90 11.95 -21.53
N ALA A 21 -25.19 12.27 -21.39
CA ALA A 21 -26.07 11.60 -20.44
C ALA A 21 -26.19 10.09 -20.73
N ILE A 22 -26.35 9.70 -22.01
CA ILE A 22 -26.43 8.28 -22.41
C ILE A 22 -25.13 7.55 -22.07
N VAL A 23 -23.98 8.11 -22.42
CA VAL A 23 -22.66 7.53 -22.09
C VAL A 23 -22.48 7.42 -20.59
N THR A 24 -22.95 8.41 -19.83
CA THR A 24 -22.89 8.38 -18.35
C THR A 24 -23.75 7.27 -17.77
N ILE A 25 -24.94 7.02 -18.31
CA ILE A 25 -25.79 5.90 -17.87
C ILE A 25 -25.09 4.55 -18.13
N PHE A 26 -24.44 4.40 -19.29
CA PHE A 26 -23.67 3.19 -19.61
C PHE A 26 -22.54 2.95 -18.59
N PHE A 27 -21.73 3.96 -18.28
CA PHE A 27 -20.65 3.80 -17.30
C PHE A 27 -21.19 3.62 -15.87
N LEU A 28 -22.29 4.30 -15.52
CA LEU A 28 -22.93 4.15 -14.20
C LEU A 28 -23.39 2.71 -13.96
N PHE A 29 -23.98 2.07 -14.98
CA PHE A 29 -24.39 0.66 -14.90
C PHE A 29 -23.22 -0.26 -14.51
N HIS A 30 -22.04 -0.05 -15.10
CA HIS A 30 -20.85 -0.82 -14.78
C HIS A 30 -20.24 -0.42 -13.43
N ALA A 31 -20.20 0.88 -13.13
CA ALA A 31 -19.62 1.42 -11.89
C ALA A 31 -20.31 0.88 -10.62
N VAL A 32 -21.62 0.62 -10.65
CA VAL A 32 -22.36 0.06 -9.50
C VAL A 32 -21.92 -1.37 -9.16
N SER A 33 -21.35 -2.10 -10.13
CA SER A 33 -20.83 -3.46 -9.94
C SER A 33 -19.32 -3.51 -9.63
N LEU A 34 -18.70 -2.37 -9.35
CA LEU A 34 -17.29 -2.30 -8.96
C LEU A 34 -17.12 -2.87 -7.54
N GLU A 35 -16.24 -3.87 -7.42
CA GLU A 35 -15.97 -4.55 -6.15
C GLU A 35 -14.90 -3.80 -5.33
N LEU A 36 -15.05 -3.80 -4.01
CA LEU A 36 -13.96 -3.43 -3.10
C LEU A 36 -13.13 -4.68 -2.82
N SER A 37 -11.81 -4.59 -2.96
CA SER A 37 -10.89 -5.64 -2.53
C SER A 37 -10.04 -5.14 -1.36
N GLY A 38 -10.06 -5.92 -0.28
CA GLY A 38 -9.23 -5.71 0.91
C GLY A 38 -8.17 -6.74 1.08
N ASP A 39 -7.99 -7.59 0.09
CA ASP A 39 -7.04 -8.66 0.20
C ASP A 39 -5.63 -8.08 0.14
N TYR A 40 -5.01 -8.01 1.31
CA TYR A 40 -3.63 -7.55 1.44
C TYR A 40 -2.65 -8.63 0.98
N SER A 41 -3.07 -9.89 0.97
CA SER A 41 -2.23 -11.03 0.58
C SER A 41 -1.87 -10.96 -0.90
N ASP A 42 -2.84 -10.63 -1.77
CA ASP A 42 -2.59 -10.40 -3.20
C ASP A 42 -1.45 -9.39 -3.47
N LEU A 43 -1.29 -8.38 -2.61
CA LEU A 43 -0.21 -7.40 -2.73
C LEU A 43 1.15 -7.94 -2.27
N LEU A 44 1.17 -8.86 -1.31
CA LEU A 44 2.38 -9.47 -0.75
C LEU A 44 2.89 -10.64 -1.60
N TYR A 45 2.00 -11.54 -2.04
CA TYR A 45 2.36 -12.79 -2.74
C TYR A 45 2.73 -12.60 -4.21
N GLN A 46 2.34 -11.48 -4.85
CA GLN A 46 2.80 -11.15 -6.21
C GLN A 46 4.33 -10.87 -6.31
N VAL A 47 5.04 -10.86 -5.17
CA VAL A 47 6.46 -10.53 -5.05
C VAL A 47 7.27 -11.69 -4.47
N GLU A 48 6.69 -12.89 -4.33
CA GLU A 48 7.42 -14.04 -3.81
C GLU A 48 8.44 -14.55 -4.84
N ASP A 49 9.58 -13.87 -4.88
CA ASP A 49 10.79 -14.30 -5.56
C ASP A 49 11.51 -15.21 -4.56
N THR A 50 11.23 -16.51 -4.64
CA THR A 50 11.70 -17.51 -3.68
C THR A 50 13.22 -17.53 -3.67
N LYS A 51 13.84 -16.85 -2.70
CA LYS A 51 15.29 -16.84 -2.58
C LYS A 51 15.76 -18.15 -1.97
N VAL A 52 16.56 -18.85 -2.74
CA VAL A 52 17.24 -20.09 -2.32
C VAL A 52 18.67 -19.74 -1.92
N PHE A 53 19.07 -20.17 -0.72
CA PHE A 53 20.42 -20.01 -0.19
C PHE A 53 21.12 -21.36 -0.11
N ASP A 54 22.42 -21.39 -0.41
CA ASP A 54 23.24 -22.59 -0.24
C ASP A 54 23.59 -22.77 1.25
N GLY A 55 23.39 -23.97 1.78
CA GLY A 55 23.76 -24.36 3.15
C GLY A 55 25.18 -24.93 3.23
N GLY A 56 25.80 -24.75 4.40
CA GLY A 56 27.14 -25.25 4.71
C GLY A 56 28.28 -24.33 4.23
N THR A 57 29.49 -24.88 4.17
CA THR A 57 30.73 -24.13 3.89
C THR A 57 31.08 -24.06 2.39
N GLY A 58 30.29 -24.74 1.55
CA GLY A 58 30.39 -24.71 0.09
C GLY A 58 30.00 -23.34 -0.47
N GLY A 59 30.96 -22.67 -1.10
CA GLY A 59 30.88 -21.26 -1.48
C GLY A 59 29.60 -20.85 -2.22
N ALA A 60 29.15 -19.64 -1.91
CA ALA A 60 28.15 -18.89 -2.65
C ALA A 60 28.24 -19.21 -4.15
N SER A 61 27.20 -19.82 -4.71
CA SER A 61 27.06 -19.95 -6.17
C SER A 61 27.34 -18.58 -6.83
N PRO A 62 27.97 -18.50 -8.02
CA PRO A 62 28.38 -17.23 -8.64
C PRO A 62 27.25 -16.20 -8.79
N ALA A 63 25.98 -16.63 -8.69
CA ALA A 63 24.80 -15.75 -8.62
C ALA A 63 24.77 -14.82 -7.39
N ASN A 64 25.44 -15.19 -6.28
CA ASN A 64 25.38 -14.45 -5.01
C ASN A 64 26.51 -13.42 -4.83
N GLN A 65 27.54 -13.40 -5.68
CA GLN A 65 28.61 -12.36 -5.62
C GLN A 65 28.31 -11.11 -6.46
N GLN A 66 27.28 -11.12 -7.31
CA GLN A 66 26.85 -9.95 -8.09
C GLN A 66 25.65 -9.20 -7.49
N ALA A 67 25.13 -9.64 -6.34
CA ALA A 67 23.97 -9.02 -5.67
C ALA A 67 24.31 -7.79 -4.81
N ASN A 68 25.42 -7.10 -5.11
CA ASN A 68 25.62 -5.71 -4.71
C ASN A 68 25.37 -4.81 -5.93
N LEU A 69 24.23 -4.12 -5.89
CA LEU A 69 23.97 -2.86 -6.61
C LEU A 69 24.01 -2.89 -8.15
N GLU A 70 23.20 -3.70 -8.84
CA GLU A 70 22.71 -3.32 -10.18
C GLU A 70 21.26 -3.78 -10.45
N PRO A 71 20.44 -2.97 -11.15
CA PRO A 71 19.07 -3.33 -11.49
C PRO A 71 19.07 -4.22 -12.74
N LEU A 72 18.85 -5.53 -12.60
CA LEU A 72 18.66 -6.38 -13.77
C LEU A 72 17.27 -6.20 -14.39
N VAL A 73 17.30 -5.76 -15.64
CA VAL A 73 16.24 -5.88 -16.64
C VAL A 73 16.21 -7.33 -17.07
N LEU A 74 15.04 -7.97 -17.03
CA LEU A 74 14.82 -9.29 -17.62
C LEU A 74 13.61 -9.26 -18.53
N ASP A 75 13.81 -9.90 -19.68
CA ASP A 75 12.99 -9.84 -20.89
C ASP A 75 11.59 -10.42 -20.71
N THR A 76 10.68 -9.79 -21.46
CA THR A 76 9.30 -10.18 -21.67
C THR A 76 9.14 -11.62 -22.13
N GLN A 77 8.35 -12.41 -21.39
CA GLN A 77 7.57 -13.48 -21.99
C GLN A 77 6.08 -13.29 -21.67
N VAL A 78 5.30 -13.50 -22.72
CA VAL A 78 3.86 -13.28 -22.83
C VAL A 78 3.13 -14.31 -21.97
N LEU A 79 2.46 -13.86 -20.92
CA LEU A 79 1.48 -14.66 -20.18
C LEU A 79 0.18 -14.72 -21.00
N ASN A 80 -0.18 -15.93 -21.41
CA ASN A 80 -1.52 -16.24 -21.91
C ASN A 80 -2.53 -16.02 -20.77
N ALA A 81 -3.49 -15.12 -21.02
CA ALA A 81 -4.70 -15.02 -20.25
C ALA A 81 -5.54 -16.29 -20.46
N ASN A 82 -5.85 -17.01 -19.38
CA ASN A 82 -7.11 -17.71 -19.13
C ASN A 82 -6.96 -18.59 -17.88
N ALA A 83 -7.38 -18.09 -16.71
CA ALA A 83 -7.78 -18.94 -15.60
C ALA A 83 -9.19 -18.50 -15.19
N ASN A 84 -10.16 -19.34 -15.58
CA ASN A 84 -11.55 -19.18 -15.23
C ASN A 84 -11.74 -19.44 -13.74
N LEU A 85 -12.43 -18.51 -13.08
CA LEU A 85 -13.14 -18.72 -11.82
C LEU A 85 -14.19 -19.82 -11.99
N GLN A 86 -13.99 -20.98 -11.39
CA GLN A 86 -15.09 -21.85 -10.95
C GLN A 86 -14.79 -22.42 -9.56
N ALA A 87 -15.72 -22.12 -8.66
CA ALA A 87 -15.80 -22.58 -7.29
C ALA A 87 -16.13 -24.08 -7.17
N ASN A 88 -15.91 -24.59 -5.96
CA ASN A 88 -16.35 -25.87 -5.38
C ASN A 88 -15.44 -27.09 -5.59
N THR A 89 -14.44 -27.20 -4.72
CA THR A 89 -13.99 -28.49 -4.15
C THR A 89 -13.45 -28.25 -2.73
N SER A 90 -13.91 -29.06 -1.77
CA SER A 90 -13.44 -29.07 -0.38
C SER A 90 -11.90 -29.19 -0.32
N PRO A 91 -11.20 -28.50 0.59
CA PRO A 91 -9.75 -28.65 0.71
C PRO A 91 -9.44 -30.05 1.25
N SER A 92 -8.88 -30.91 0.42
CA SER A 92 -8.26 -32.17 0.84
C SER A 92 -6.80 -31.91 1.22
N LEU A 93 -6.41 -32.36 2.41
CA LEU A 93 -5.08 -32.28 3.05
C LEU A 93 -3.92 -33.01 2.32
N LEU A 94 -4.03 -33.28 1.02
CA LEU A 94 -2.96 -33.92 0.26
C LEU A 94 -2.42 -32.93 -0.75
N ALA A 95 -1.39 -32.19 -0.35
CA ALA A 95 -0.51 -31.49 -1.28
C ALA A 95 0.13 -32.54 -2.20
N THR A 96 -0.27 -32.56 -3.46
CA THR A 96 0.60 -33.07 -4.52
C THR A 96 1.81 -32.13 -4.66
N GLU A 97 2.95 -32.62 -5.16
CA GLU A 97 4.22 -31.85 -5.28
C GLU A 97 4.11 -30.47 -5.98
N GLU A 98 3.00 -30.18 -6.67
CA GLU A 98 2.69 -28.86 -7.27
C GLU A 98 1.95 -27.88 -6.33
N ASP A 99 1.41 -28.34 -5.20
CA ASP A 99 0.50 -27.59 -4.30
C ASP A 99 1.09 -27.30 -2.89
N GLU A 100 2.39 -27.56 -2.67
CA GLU A 100 3.11 -27.20 -1.41
C GLU A 100 3.30 -25.66 -1.22
N GLY A 101 2.57 -24.84 -1.98
CA GLY A 101 2.88 -23.43 -2.23
C GLY A 101 2.07 -22.39 -1.47
N ASP A 102 0.81 -22.65 -1.14
CA ASP A 102 -0.07 -21.60 -0.61
C ASP A 102 -0.52 -21.92 0.82
N TYR A 103 0.11 -21.27 1.80
CA TYR A 103 -0.56 -20.96 3.06
C TYR A 103 -1.23 -19.59 2.88
N PRO A 104 -2.48 -19.51 2.37
CA PRO A 104 -3.12 -18.22 2.19
C PRO A 104 -3.43 -17.60 3.55
N TYR A 105 -2.74 -16.51 3.88
CA TYR A 105 -2.95 -15.69 5.09
C TYR A 105 -4.42 -15.37 5.40
N THR A 106 -5.27 -15.22 4.37
CA THR A 106 -6.67 -14.83 4.51
C THR A 106 -7.56 -15.91 5.12
N SER A 107 -7.02 -17.10 5.38
CA SER A 107 -7.77 -18.21 5.94
C SER A 107 -7.63 -18.41 7.44
N SER A 108 -6.92 -17.58 8.21
CA SER A 108 -6.81 -17.81 9.66
C SER A 108 -7.80 -16.99 10.50
N TYR A 109 -8.44 -17.67 11.45
CA TYR A 109 -9.20 -17.07 12.55
C TYR A 109 -8.60 -17.57 13.86
N LEU A 110 -7.98 -16.67 14.63
CA LEU A 110 -7.24 -17.00 15.85
C LEU A 110 -8.03 -16.51 17.07
N VAL A 111 -8.18 -17.38 18.07
CA VAL A 111 -8.80 -17.05 19.34
C VAL A 111 -7.83 -17.36 20.46
N MET A 112 -7.45 -16.34 21.23
CA MET A 112 -6.69 -16.49 22.47
C MET A 112 -7.62 -16.24 23.65
N VAL A 113 -7.64 -17.19 24.58
CA VAL A 113 -8.31 -17.05 25.88
C VAL A 113 -7.26 -16.80 26.95
N GLU A 114 -7.50 -15.86 27.86
CA GLU A 114 -6.59 -15.51 28.95
C GLU A 114 -7.32 -15.43 30.29
N ALA A 115 -6.78 -16.13 31.30
CA ALA A 115 -7.29 -16.09 32.67
C ALA A 115 -6.27 -16.60 33.71
N ASP A 116 -6.35 -16.13 34.96
CA ASP A 116 -5.41 -16.54 36.02
C ASP A 116 -5.52 -18.03 36.41
N ASP A 117 -6.75 -18.55 36.48
CA ASP A 117 -7.11 -19.95 36.77
C ASP A 117 -7.64 -20.67 35.51
N LEU A 118 -6.90 -20.53 34.40
CA LEU A 118 -7.25 -21.11 33.09
C LEU A 118 -7.44 -22.64 33.13
N TYR A 119 -6.64 -23.36 33.94
CA TYR A 119 -6.68 -24.82 34.07
C TYR A 119 -7.61 -25.32 35.19
N SER A 120 -8.72 -24.63 35.44
CA SER A 120 -9.80 -25.17 36.28
C SER A 120 -10.72 -26.06 35.44
N ALA A 121 -11.28 -27.12 36.04
CA ALA A 121 -12.18 -28.03 35.34
C ALA A 121 -13.38 -27.30 34.72
N GLU A 122 -13.99 -26.37 35.47
CA GLU A 122 -15.13 -25.57 35.01
C GLU A 122 -14.78 -24.74 33.75
N ARG A 123 -13.63 -24.06 33.74
CA ARG A 123 -13.24 -23.22 32.61
C ARG A 123 -12.78 -24.02 31.41
N LEU A 124 -12.02 -25.11 31.61
CA LEU A 124 -11.61 -25.98 30.51
C LEU A 124 -12.83 -26.60 29.82
N SER A 125 -13.85 -27.00 30.58
CA SER A 125 -15.14 -27.44 30.03
C SER A 125 -15.82 -26.37 29.19
N LEU A 126 -15.90 -25.14 29.71
CA LEU A 126 -16.53 -24.05 28.99
C LEU A 126 -15.74 -23.69 27.72
N ILE A 127 -14.41 -23.67 27.79
CA ILE A 127 -13.53 -23.40 26.65
C ILE A 127 -13.69 -24.48 25.59
N GLU A 128 -13.54 -25.77 25.95
CA GLU A 128 -13.65 -26.88 24.99
C GLU A 128 -15.03 -26.91 24.33
N GLN A 129 -16.11 -26.77 25.11
CA GLN A 129 -17.46 -26.70 24.57
C GLN A 129 -17.61 -25.55 23.58
N THR A 130 -17.13 -24.35 23.93
CA THR A 130 -17.23 -23.17 23.07
C THR A 130 -16.44 -23.37 21.78
N MET A 131 -15.23 -23.93 21.85
CA MET A 131 -14.39 -24.15 20.67
C MET A 131 -14.95 -25.24 19.76
N ASP A 132 -15.55 -26.30 20.33
CA ASP A 132 -16.27 -27.32 19.57
C ASP A 132 -17.50 -26.71 18.85
N GLU A 133 -18.24 -25.81 19.50
CA GLU A 133 -19.35 -25.08 18.88
C GLU A 133 -18.85 -24.20 17.72
N LEU A 134 -17.72 -23.50 17.88
CA LEU A 134 -17.09 -22.75 16.79
C LEU A 134 -16.66 -23.66 15.64
N SER A 135 -16.02 -24.80 15.93
CA SER A 135 -15.59 -25.78 14.92
C SER A 135 -16.76 -26.48 14.22
N ALA A 136 -17.96 -26.47 14.81
CA ALA A 136 -19.17 -27.00 14.19
C ALA A 136 -19.83 -26.02 13.20
N THR A 137 -19.36 -24.77 13.13
CA THR A 137 -19.80 -23.81 12.11
C THR A 137 -19.37 -24.26 10.72
N LYS A 138 -20.00 -23.73 9.67
CA LYS A 138 -19.64 -24.09 8.28
C LYS A 138 -18.41 -23.33 7.79
N GLU A 139 -18.06 -22.26 8.49
CA GLU A 139 -17.08 -21.27 8.09
C GLU A 139 -15.72 -21.51 8.71
N LEU A 140 -15.68 -22.15 9.88
CA LEU A 140 -14.45 -22.50 10.58
C LEU A 140 -14.18 -23.99 10.46
N SER A 141 -12.90 -24.36 10.31
CA SER A 141 -12.46 -25.73 10.38
C SER A 141 -12.48 -26.25 11.83
N GLU A 142 -12.11 -27.53 11.99
CA GLU A 142 -11.69 -28.02 13.31
C GLU A 142 -10.51 -27.15 13.80
N SER A 143 -10.54 -26.75 15.08
CA SER A 143 -9.50 -25.92 15.66
C SER A 143 -8.19 -26.69 15.80
N SER A 144 -7.05 -26.04 15.63
CA SER A 144 -5.74 -26.51 16.07
C SER A 144 -5.42 -25.81 17.39
N SER A 145 -5.28 -26.59 18.47
CA SER A 145 -5.08 -26.07 19.83
C SER A 145 -4.33 -27.07 20.69
N LEU A 146 -4.05 -26.70 21.95
CA LEU A 146 -3.50 -27.62 22.94
C LEU A 146 -4.41 -28.85 23.15
N LEU A 147 -5.73 -28.67 23.10
CA LEU A 147 -6.68 -29.70 23.53
C LEU A 147 -6.71 -30.91 22.59
N ASN A 148 -6.45 -30.70 21.30
CA ASN A 148 -6.35 -31.76 20.30
C ASN A 148 -4.91 -32.09 19.88
N PHE A 149 -3.92 -31.60 20.65
CA PHE A 149 -2.51 -31.91 20.49
C PHE A 149 -2.08 -33.12 21.31
N VAL A 150 -0.90 -33.64 20.99
CA VAL A 150 -0.27 -34.79 21.64
C VAL A 150 1.13 -34.41 22.14
N THR A 151 1.58 -35.09 23.19
CA THR A 151 2.92 -34.96 23.77
C THR A 151 3.54 -36.33 23.99
N LEU A 152 4.81 -36.37 24.40
CA LEU A 152 5.55 -37.59 24.66
C LEU A 152 5.73 -37.81 26.17
N GLU A 153 5.36 -39.00 26.64
CA GLU A 153 5.60 -39.44 28.01
C GLU A 153 6.43 -40.73 28.02
N LYS A 154 7.37 -40.82 28.97
CA LYS A 154 8.05 -42.07 29.29
C LYS A 154 7.23 -42.85 30.32
N ARG A 155 6.72 -44.02 29.95
CA ARG A 155 6.06 -44.95 30.86
C ARG A 155 6.88 -46.23 31.01
N GLY A 156 7.60 -46.34 32.14
CA GLY A 156 8.57 -47.39 32.36
C GLY A 156 9.75 -47.26 31.38
N THR A 157 9.93 -48.24 30.50
CA THR A 157 10.99 -48.26 29.47
C THR A 157 10.52 -47.82 28.09
N ARG A 158 9.23 -47.48 27.93
CA ARG A 158 8.64 -47.13 26.63
C ARG A 158 8.36 -45.63 26.54
N LEU A 159 8.68 -45.05 25.39
CA LEU A 159 8.20 -43.73 24.99
C LEU A 159 6.82 -43.91 24.36
N MET A 160 5.85 -43.08 24.74
CA MET A 160 4.51 -43.11 24.18
C MET A 160 4.04 -41.71 23.84
N SER A 161 3.40 -41.58 22.68
CA SER A 161 2.57 -40.42 22.37
C SER A 161 1.27 -40.50 23.18
N VAL A 162 0.93 -39.41 23.85
CA VAL A 162 -0.27 -39.27 24.68
C VAL A 162 -0.96 -37.95 24.34
N PRO A 163 -2.29 -37.92 24.25
CA PRO A 163 -3.00 -36.65 24.01
C PRO A 163 -2.89 -35.76 25.25
N PHE A 164 -2.83 -34.45 25.04
CA PHE A 164 -2.86 -33.47 26.14
C PHE A 164 -4.19 -33.56 26.88
N ALA A 165 -5.31 -33.47 26.17
CA ALA A 165 -6.64 -33.72 26.70
C ALA A 165 -6.96 -35.23 26.72
N HIS A 166 -7.49 -35.72 27.82
CA HIS A 166 -7.91 -37.12 27.94
C HIS A 166 -9.29 -37.38 27.29
N ASN A 167 -10.08 -36.33 27.08
CA ASN A 167 -11.52 -36.43 26.93
C ASN A 167 -11.95 -36.40 25.45
N GLN A 168 -11.79 -37.52 24.74
CA GLN A 168 -12.36 -37.66 23.40
C GLN A 168 -13.89 -37.86 23.48
N GLY A 169 -14.64 -36.79 23.72
CA GLY A 169 -16.10 -36.74 23.53
C GLY A 169 -16.99 -36.66 24.76
N ARG A 170 -16.50 -36.26 25.96
CA ARG A 170 -17.37 -35.78 27.05
C ARG A 170 -17.09 -34.30 27.31
N ALA A 171 -18.13 -33.49 27.49
CA ALA A 171 -18.00 -32.04 27.67
C ALA A 171 -17.47 -31.59 29.06
N LEU A 172 -17.41 -32.51 30.04
CA LEU A 172 -17.11 -32.17 31.43
C LEU A 172 -15.71 -32.66 31.84
N TRP A 173 -14.83 -31.72 32.17
CA TRP A 173 -13.51 -31.96 32.75
C TRP A 173 -13.64 -32.24 34.25
N THR A 174 -12.72 -33.05 34.76
CA THR A 174 -12.51 -33.23 36.20
C THR A 174 -11.28 -32.45 36.68
N ASP A 175 -11.21 -32.13 37.98
CA ASP A 175 -10.04 -31.45 38.56
C ASP A 175 -8.74 -32.25 38.37
N GLU A 176 -8.83 -33.58 38.38
CA GLU A 176 -7.68 -34.47 38.13
C GLU A 176 -7.18 -34.36 36.68
N GLU A 177 -8.09 -34.33 35.71
CA GLU A 177 -7.74 -34.17 34.28
C GLU A 177 -7.16 -32.78 34.00
N ALA A 178 -7.73 -31.74 34.62
CA ALA A 178 -7.25 -30.37 34.49
C ALA A 178 -5.83 -30.21 35.09
N ALA A 179 -5.59 -30.80 36.27
CA ALA A 179 -4.27 -30.84 36.90
C ALA A 179 -3.26 -31.64 36.07
N LEU A 180 -3.68 -32.75 35.44
CA LEU A 180 -2.84 -33.54 34.55
C LEU A 180 -2.46 -32.76 33.28
N LEU A 181 -3.43 -32.08 32.64
CA LEU A 181 -3.18 -31.21 31.50
C LEU A 181 -2.14 -30.15 31.86
N LYS A 182 -2.35 -29.44 32.98
CA LYS A 182 -1.41 -28.43 33.47
C LYS A 182 0.00 -29.00 33.67
N SER A 183 0.14 -30.17 34.31
CA SER A 183 1.45 -30.79 34.54
C SER A 183 2.14 -31.22 33.25
N ARG A 184 1.39 -31.62 32.22
CA ARG A 184 1.96 -31.93 30.90
C ARG A 184 2.46 -30.67 30.21
N VAL A 185 1.67 -29.60 30.27
CA VAL A 185 2.04 -28.31 29.68
C VAL A 185 3.33 -27.77 30.29
N GLU A 186 3.50 -27.93 31.61
CA GLU A 186 4.71 -27.50 32.32
C GLU A 186 5.97 -28.21 31.82
N LYS A 187 5.85 -29.47 31.39
CA LYS A 187 6.97 -30.36 31.01
C LYS A 187 7.29 -30.34 29.52
N ASP A 188 6.36 -29.92 28.68
CA ASP A 188 6.55 -29.87 27.23
C ASP A 188 7.05 -28.48 26.82
N PRO A 189 8.32 -28.34 26.39
CA PRO A 189 8.90 -27.06 26.01
C PRO A 189 8.43 -26.58 24.63
N ILE A 190 7.79 -27.43 23.82
CA ILE A 190 7.41 -27.10 22.43
C ILE A 190 6.06 -26.38 22.37
N ILE A 191 5.18 -26.58 23.33
CA ILE A 191 3.88 -25.90 23.29
C ILE A 191 3.89 -24.49 23.92
N LYS A 192 4.90 -24.18 24.75
CA LYS A 192 5.04 -22.88 25.43
C LYS A 192 5.56 -21.85 24.45
N ASN A 193 4.91 -20.70 24.37
CA ASN A 193 5.07 -19.67 23.35
C ASN A 193 4.63 -20.08 21.93
N TYR A 194 3.82 -21.14 21.84
CA TYR A 194 3.17 -21.55 20.58
C TYR A 194 1.67 -21.74 20.75
N LEU A 195 1.23 -22.70 21.57
CA LEU A 195 -0.20 -22.96 21.85
C LEU A 195 -0.62 -22.41 23.22
N VAL A 196 0.34 -22.15 24.10
CA VAL A 196 0.14 -21.60 25.44
C VAL A 196 1.20 -20.54 25.70
N SER A 197 0.88 -19.45 26.39
CA SER A 197 1.86 -18.44 26.80
C SER A 197 2.87 -19.00 27.82
N GLU A 198 4.06 -18.38 27.91
CA GLU A 198 5.10 -18.78 28.89
C GLU A 198 4.60 -18.80 30.35
N ASP A 199 3.74 -17.83 30.72
CA ASP A 199 3.14 -17.73 32.05
C ASP A 199 1.97 -18.71 32.29
N MET A 200 1.63 -19.51 31.27
CA MET A 200 0.51 -20.45 31.27
C MET A 200 -0.85 -19.82 31.59
N LYS A 201 -1.03 -18.53 31.30
CA LYS A 201 -2.32 -17.86 31.50
C LYS A 201 -3.14 -17.72 30.24
N SER A 202 -2.54 -17.97 29.08
CA SER A 202 -3.19 -17.85 27.79
C SER A 202 -3.13 -19.15 27.00
N MET A 203 -4.20 -19.48 26.27
CA MET A 203 -4.27 -20.62 25.34
C MET A 203 -4.78 -20.15 23.97
N LEU A 204 -4.13 -20.63 22.92
CA LEU A 204 -4.44 -20.31 21.53
C LEU A 204 -5.24 -21.43 20.85
N PHE A 205 -6.25 -21.01 20.10
CA PHE A 205 -7.05 -21.82 19.20
C PHE A 205 -6.94 -21.20 17.81
N SER A 206 -6.46 -21.99 16.85
CA SER A 206 -6.32 -21.58 15.45
C SER A 206 -7.35 -22.29 14.59
N PHE A 207 -8.11 -21.54 13.80
CA PHE A 207 -9.11 -22.09 12.88
C PHE A 207 -8.73 -21.69 11.45
N GLN A 208 -8.87 -22.61 10.51
CA GLN A 208 -8.88 -22.29 9.10
C GLN A 208 -10.28 -21.85 8.69
N THR A 209 -10.37 -20.86 7.82
CA THR A 209 -11.61 -20.24 7.36
C THR A 209 -11.44 -19.70 5.95
N SER A 210 -12.53 -19.32 5.30
CA SER A 210 -12.47 -18.54 4.07
C SER A 210 -12.79 -17.08 4.39
N VAL A 211 -12.81 -16.19 3.39
CA VAL A 211 -13.14 -14.78 3.61
C VAL A 211 -14.47 -14.63 4.34
N LEU A 212 -14.42 -14.16 5.59
CA LEU A 212 -15.58 -13.92 6.44
C LEU A 212 -16.20 -12.54 6.15
N SER A 213 -17.52 -12.50 6.04
CA SER A 213 -18.25 -11.22 6.01
C SER A 213 -18.28 -10.58 7.39
N ALA A 214 -18.46 -9.26 7.46
CA ALA A 214 -18.55 -8.54 8.74
C ALA A 214 -19.69 -9.02 9.64
N GLU A 215 -20.82 -9.38 9.06
CA GLU A 215 -21.97 -9.92 9.80
C GLU A 215 -21.63 -11.29 10.37
N ARG A 216 -20.97 -12.15 9.58
CA ARG A 216 -20.63 -13.50 10.03
C ARG A 216 -19.54 -13.50 11.10
N GLU A 217 -18.57 -12.61 10.99
CA GLU A 217 -17.54 -12.43 12.02
C GLU A 217 -18.15 -11.99 13.36
N LEU A 218 -19.15 -11.09 13.33
CA LEU A 218 -19.89 -10.70 14.54
C LEU A 218 -20.67 -11.86 15.15
N GLU A 219 -21.30 -12.70 14.32
CA GLU A 219 -22.01 -13.90 14.81
C GLU A 219 -21.07 -14.89 15.47
N ILE A 220 -19.90 -15.16 14.87
CA ILE A 220 -18.86 -16.04 15.45
C ILE A 220 -18.32 -15.41 16.75
N SER A 221 -18.05 -14.10 16.75
CA SER A 221 -17.56 -13.40 17.94
C SER A 221 -18.57 -13.43 19.10
N ALA A 222 -19.88 -13.41 18.81
CA ALA A 222 -20.93 -13.52 19.82
C ALA A 222 -20.98 -14.91 20.48
N MET A 223 -20.57 -15.97 19.78
CA MET A 223 -20.45 -17.31 20.39
C MET A 223 -19.41 -17.35 21.52
N LEU A 224 -18.47 -16.41 21.53
CA LEU A 224 -17.45 -16.28 22.58
C LEU A 224 -17.94 -15.48 23.80
N ASP A 225 -19.16 -14.92 23.78
CA ASP A 225 -19.69 -14.12 24.90
C ASP A 225 -19.84 -14.92 26.19
N GLY A 226 -20.16 -16.23 26.10
CA GLY A 226 -20.23 -17.11 27.27
C GLY A 226 -18.90 -17.19 28.04
N LEU A 227 -17.77 -17.15 27.33
CA LEU A 227 -16.44 -17.10 27.94
C LEU A 227 -16.20 -15.73 28.62
N ARG A 228 -16.59 -14.64 27.95
CA ARG A 228 -16.46 -13.27 28.48
C ARG A 228 -17.25 -13.09 29.77
N ASP A 229 -18.48 -13.60 29.81
CA ASP A 229 -19.37 -13.55 30.98
C ASP A 229 -18.82 -14.37 32.17
N ALA A 230 -18.08 -15.44 31.90
CA ALA A 230 -17.39 -16.24 32.90
C ALA A 230 -16.08 -15.60 33.42
N GLY A 231 -15.76 -14.38 32.98
CA GLY A 231 -14.55 -13.65 33.37
C GLY A 231 -13.27 -14.10 32.65
N ILE A 232 -13.40 -14.88 31.57
CA ILE A 232 -12.28 -15.26 30.70
C ILE A 232 -12.10 -14.15 29.66
N GLN A 233 -10.89 -13.59 29.57
CA GLN A 233 -10.60 -12.58 28.55
C GLN A 233 -10.41 -13.27 27.21
N VAL A 234 -11.07 -12.75 26.17
CA VAL A 234 -11.03 -13.34 24.83
C VAL A 234 -10.50 -12.32 23.83
N TYR A 235 -9.45 -12.71 23.11
CA TYR A 235 -8.79 -11.92 22.09
C TYR A 235 -8.91 -12.63 20.74
N ILE A 236 -9.37 -11.91 19.73
CA ILE A 236 -9.56 -12.46 18.38
C ILE A 236 -8.52 -11.80 17.46
N ASN A 237 -7.84 -12.60 16.66
CA ASN A 237 -6.86 -12.16 15.67
C ASN A 237 -6.92 -13.04 14.40
N GLY A 238 -5.98 -12.86 13.47
CA GLY A 238 -5.86 -13.66 12.24
C GLY A 238 -6.25 -12.88 10.98
N GLY A 239 -5.78 -13.38 9.83
CA GLY A 239 -5.85 -12.66 8.57
C GLY A 239 -7.27 -12.37 8.10
N ALA A 240 -8.24 -13.27 8.38
CA ALA A 240 -9.64 -13.06 8.03
C ALA A 240 -10.26 -11.86 8.79
N VAL A 241 -9.93 -11.72 10.08
CA VAL A 241 -10.45 -10.67 10.97
C VAL A 241 -9.81 -9.32 10.63
N ILE A 242 -8.49 -9.32 10.41
CA ILE A 242 -7.72 -8.14 9.99
C ILE A 242 -8.28 -7.60 8.66
N SER A 243 -8.45 -8.47 7.67
CA SER A 243 -8.95 -8.09 6.33
C SER A 243 -10.35 -7.50 6.39
N ASN A 244 -11.26 -8.11 7.16
CA ASN A 244 -12.61 -7.60 7.37
C ASN A 244 -12.61 -6.22 8.06
N ARG A 245 -11.76 -6.04 9.09
CA ARG A 245 -11.62 -4.74 9.78
C ARG A 245 -11.10 -3.66 8.84
N LEU A 246 -10.09 -3.97 8.02
CA LEU A 246 -9.58 -3.07 6.99
C LEU A 246 -10.66 -2.69 5.97
N MET A 247 -11.48 -3.64 5.53
CA MET A 247 -12.62 -3.38 4.62
C MET A 247 -13.68 -2.47 5.22
N HIS A 248 -14.00 -2.64 6.50
CA HIS A 248 -14.91 -1.75 7.20
C HIS A 248 -14.38 -0.30 7.19
N TYR A 249 -13.09 -0.11 7.52
CA TYR A 249 -12.47 1.21 7.51
C TYR A 249 -12.41 1.82 6.10
N LEU A 250 -12.03 1.02 5.09
CA LEU A 250 -11.93 1.47 3.71
C LEU A 250 -13.28 1.94 3.16
N GLY A 251 -14.35 1.14 3.37
CA GLY A 251 -15.69 1.47 2.90
C GLY A 251 -16.29 2.70 3.60
N ARG A 252 -16.06 2.85 4.91
CA ARG A 252 -16.50 4.01 5.69
C ARG A 252 -15.77 5.28 5.25
N ASP A 253 -14.44 5.20 5.15
CA ASP A 253 -13.58 6.32 4.77
C ASP A 253 -13.90 6.80 3.36
N LEU A 254 -14.10 5.90 2.39
CA LEU A 254 -14.44 6.29 1.02
C LEU A 254 -15.67 7.19 0.95
N LYS A 255 -16.77 6.82 1.63
CA LYS A 255 -18.02 7.60 1.64
C LYS A 255 -17.83 8.95 2.33
N ALA A 256 -17.15 8.95 3.49
CA ALA A 256 -16.90 10.16 4.26
C ALA A 256 -15.98 11.13 3.50
N LEU A 257 -14.85 10.63 2.98
CA LEU A 257 -13.86 11.41 2.25
C LEU A 257 -14.44 12.00 0.97
N LEU A 258 -15.17 11.23 0.17
CA LEU A 258 -15.80 11.75 -1.05
C LEU A 258 -16.76 12.90 -0.73
N GLY A 259 -17.59 12.76 0.31
CA GLY A 259 -18.52 13.80 0.76
C GLY A 259 -17.80 15.04 1.29
N LEU A 260 -16.75 14.85 2.08
CA LEU A 260 -15.92 15.92 2.63
C LEU A 260 -15.14 16.66 1.55
N CYS A 261 -14.49 15.96 0.62
CA CYS A 261 -13.81 16.54 -0.54
C CYS A 261 -14.80 17.34 -1.39
N ALA A 262 -15.97 16.76 -1.71
CA ALA A 262 -17.01 17.45 -2.45
C ALA A 262 -17.42 18.76 -1.75
N LEU A 263 -17.67 18.72 -0.44
CA LEU A 263 -18.05 19.89 0.34
C LEU A 263 -16.95 20.97 0.34
N ALA A 264 -15.70 20.58 0.56
CA ALA A 264 -14.55 21.50 0.58
C ALA A 264 -14.37 22.19 -0.77
N ILE A 265 -14.44 21.43 -1.86
CA ILE A 265 -14.34 21.94 -3.23
C ILE A 265 -15.49 22.91 -3.55
N LEU A 266 -16.73 22.51 -3.24
CA LEU A 266 -17.91 23.34 -3.43
C LEU A 266 -17.78 24.67 -2.66
N LEU A 267 -17.27 24.61 -1.43
CA LEU A 267 -17.00 25.80 -0.62
C LEU A 267 -15.96 26.71 -1.28
N VAL A 268 -14.82 26.16 -1.72
CA VAL A 268 -13.78 26.95 -2.40
C VAL A 268 -14.33 27.60 -3.67
N TYR A 269 -15.11 26.89 -4.48
CA TYR A 269 -15.71 27.47 -5.68
C TYR A 269 -16.72 28.55 -5.37
N TYR A 270 -17.56 28.32 -4.37
CA TYR A 270 -18.50 29.33 -3.93
C TYR A 270 -17.79 30.60 -3.47
N LEU A 271 -16.71 30.48 -2.69
CA LEU A 271 -15.92 31.62 -2.24
C LEU A 271 -15.18 32.33 -3.39
N SER A 272 -14.71 31.57 -4.38
CA SER A 272 -13.92 32.09 -5.50
C SER A 272 -14.74 32.90 -6.51
N PHE A 273 -15.97 32.45 -6.80
CA PHE A 273 -16.83 33.04 -7.83
C PHE A 273 -18.09 33.73 -7.27
N LYS A 274 -18.40 33.53 -5.97
CA LYS A 274 -19.61 34.03 -5.29
C LYS A 274 -20.90 33.73 -6.05
N ALA A 275 -20.95 32.57 -6.70
CA ALA A 275 -22.00 32.20 -7.64
C ALA A 275 -22.32 30.70 -7.55
N LYS A 276 -23.58 30.36 -7.26
CA LYS A 276 -24.05 28.97 -7.22
C LYS A 276 -23.80 28.23 -8.55
N ARG A 277 -23.93 28.93 -9.69
CA ARG A 277 -23.64 28.40 -11.03
C ARG A 277 -22.18 27.95 -11.14
N SER A 278 -21.24 28.82 -10.77
CA SER A 278 -19.80 28.57 -10.91
C SER A 278 -19.28 27.53 -9.93
N MET A 279 -20.08 27.17 -8.94
CA MET A 279 -19.85 26.04 -8.04
C MET A 279 -20.36 24.72 -8.64
N LEU A 280 -21.61 24.68 -9.12
CA LEU A 280 -22.26 23.44 -9.54
C LEU A 280 -21.76 22.91 -10.90
N LEU A 281 -21.35 23.79 -11.83
CA LEU A 281 -20.92 23.37 -13.17
C LEU A 281 -19.59 22.60 -13.19
N PRO A 282 -18.50 23.09 -12.55
CA PRO A 282 -17.28 22.29 -12.41
C PRO A 282 -17.52 20.98 -11.67
N PHE A 283 -18.34 21.02 -10.61
CA PHE A 283 -18.63 19.85 -9.79
C PHE A 283 -19.38 18.76 -10.57
N SER A 284 -20.43 19.11 -11.32
CA SER A 284 -21.19 18.11 -12.10
C SER A 284 -20.33 17.46 -13.17
N MET A 285 -19.43 18.22 -13.79
CA MET A 285 -18.44 17.70 -14.76
C MET A 285 -17.53 16.66 -14.11
N SER A 286 -16.97 16.96 -12.94
CA SER A 286 -16.10 16.03 -12.22
C SER A 286 -16.85 14.77 -11.76
N VAL A 287 -18.09 14.88 -11.30
CA VAL A 287 -18.92 13.71 -10.92
C VAL A 287 -19.13 12.77 -12.12
N ILE A 288 -19.41 13.32 -13.30
CA ILE A 288 -19.51 12.52 -14.53
C ILE A 288 -18.17 11.83 -14.83
N GLY A 289 -17.05 12.54 -14.68
CA GLY A 289 -15.71 11.97 -14.83
C GLY A 289 -15.42 10.80 -13.88
N ILE A 290 -15.84 10.89 -12.63
CA ILE A 290 -15.71 9.80 -11.63
C ILE A 290 -16.54 8.58 -12.05
N ILE A 291 -17.79 8.79 -12.47
CA ILE A 291 -18.67 7.71 -12.94
C ILE A 291 -18.02 6.97 -14.12
N TRP A 292 -17.48 7.72 -15.09
CA TRP A 292 -16.80 7.14 -16.24
C TRP A 292 -15.53 6.40 -15.83
N THR A 293 -14.78 6.93 -14.85
CA THR A 293 -13.59 6.28 -14.31
C THR A 293 -13.92 4.93 -13.66
N PHE A 294 -14.92 4.88 -12.78
CA PHE A 294 -15.34 3.64 -12.12
C PHE A 294 -15.93 2.62 -13.09
N GLY A 295 -16.72 3.07 -14.07
CA GLY A 295 -17.21 2.17 -15.10
C GLY A 295 -16.07 1.58 -15.94
N THR A 296 -15.05 2.38 -16.27
CA THR A 296 -13.83 1.88 -16.96
C THR A 296 -13.04 0.91 -16.10
N MET A 297 -12.87 1.17 -14.79
CA MET A 297 -12.21 0.23 -13.88
C MET A 297 -12.91 -1.14 -13.89
N LYS A 298 -14.25 -1.17 -13.78
CA LYS A 298 -14.99 -2.43 -13.85
C LYS A 298 -14.85 -3.12 -15.20
N LEU A 299 -14.90 -2.37 -16.31
CA LEU A 299 -14.72 -2.92 -17.66
C LEU A 299 -13.32 -3.52 -17.89
N LEU A 300 -12.31 -3.02 -17.18
CA LEU A 300 -10.95 -3.56 -17.21
C LEU A 300 -10.72 -4.71 -16.22
N GLY A 301 -11.73 -5.07 -15.42
CA GLY A 301 -11.62 -6.11 -14.38
C GLY A 301 -10.88 -5.66 -13.13
N TYR A 302 -10.71 -4.34 -12.91
CA TYR A 302 -10.04 -3.81 -11.73
C TYR A 302 -10.97 -3.75 -10.52
N ALA A 303 -10.40 -3.93 -9.34
CA ALA A 303 -11.09 -3.74 -8.06
C ALA A 303 -10.67 -2.41 -7.40
N LEU A 304 -11.53 -1.91 -6.51
CA LEU A 304 -11.16 -0.79 -5.65
C LEU A 304 -10.35 -1.31 -4.45
N THR A 305 -9.03 -1.20 -4.55
CA THR A 305 -8.08 -1.61 -3.52
C THR A 305 -7.76 -0.49 -2.54
N VAL A 306 -6.99 -0.82 -1.50
CA VAL A 306 -6.44 0.12 -0.52
C VAL A 306 -5.62 1.24 -1.16
N VAL A 307 -4.90 0.96 -2.25
CA VAL A 307 -4.15 1.97 -3.02
C VAL A 307 -5.12 2.83 -3.86
N ASN A 308 -6.09 2.19 -4.51
CA ASN A 308 -7.00 2.85 -5.46
C ASN A 308 -8.09 3.70 -4.79
N ILE A 309 -8.29 3.61 -3.46
CA ILE A 309 -9.34 4.35 -2.74
C ILE A 309 -9.28 5.87 -2.94
N VAL A 310 -8.10 6.44 -3.17
CA VAL A 310 -7.93 7.90 -3.35
C VAL A 310 -8.34 8.38 -4.75
N THR A 311 -8.47 7.48 -5.72
CA THR A 311 -8.80 7.74 -7.13
C THR A 311 -10.00 8.67 -7.35
N PRO A 312 -11.19 8.43 -6.81
CA PRO A 312 -12.36 9.29 -7.08
C PRO A 312 -12.13 10.71 -6.59
N CYS A 313 -11.50 10.88 -5.43
CA CYS A 313 -11.17 12.19 -4.88
C CYS A 313 -10.09 12.90 -5.72
N MET A 314 -9.12 12.15 -6.25
CA MET A 314 -8.12 12.66 -7.19
C MET A 314 -8.76 13.16 -8.49
N VAL A 315 -9.62 12.35 -9.11
CA VAL A 315 -10.36 12.73 -10.33
C VAL A 315 -11.27 13.93 -10.06
N LEU A 316 -11.97 13.94 -8.91
CA LEU A 316 -12.80 15.05 -8.47
C LEU A 316 -12.01 16.37 -8.44
N ASN A 317 -10.86 16.36 -7.76
CA ASN A 317 -9.99 17.52 -7.56
C ASN A 317 -9.30 17.96 -8.85
N LEU A 318 -8.57 17.06 -9.52
CA LEU A 318 -7.79 17.40 -10.71
C LEU A 318 -8.67 17.71 -11.91
N GLY A 319 -9.74 16.93 -12.12
CA GLY A 319 -10.65 17.13 -13.24
C GLY A 319 -11.36 18.48 -13.21
N SER A 320 -11.54 19.03 -12.02
CA SER A 320 -12.21 20.31 -11.84
C SER A 320 -11.37 21.53 -12.27
N SER A 321 -10.03 21.42 -12.32
CA SER A 321 -9.16 22.54 -12.67
C SER A 321 -9.41 23.02 -14.10
N TYR A 322 -9.67 22.09 -15.03
CA TYR A 322 -10.00 22.42 -16.42
C TYR A 322 -11.29 23.24 -16.52
N ALA A 323 -12.28 22.95 -15.68
CA ALA A 323 -13.49 23.76 -15.63
C ALA A 323 -13.22 25.17 -15.10
N ILE A 324 -12.32 25.33 -14.13
CA ILE A 324 -11.90 26.65 -13.61
C ILE A 324 -11.24 27.48 -14.71
N HIS A 325 -10.33 26.89 -15.50
CA HIS A 325 -9.71 27.59 -16.62
C HIS A 325 -10.71 28.01 -17.70
N VAL A 326 -11.65 27.12 -18.06
CA VAL A 326 -12.71 27.42 -19.04
C VAL A 326 -13.63 28.54 -18.55
N ILE A 327 -14.09 28.47 -17.29
CA ILE A 327 -14.96 29.48 -16.71
C ILE A 327 -14.21 30.81 -16.54
N GLY A 328 -12.94 30.77 -16.11
CA GLY A 328 -12.10 31.95 -15.95
C GLY A 328 -11.88 32.70 -17.26
N GLU A 329 -11.57 31.99 -18.35
CA GLU A 329 -11.43 32.61 -19.67
C GLU A 329 -12.77 33.16 -20.18
N TYR A 330 -13.86 32.40 -20.01
CA TYR A 330 -15.19 32.88 -20.39
C TYR A 330 -15.58 34.17 -19.65
N TYR A 331 -15.24 34.28 -18.36
CA TYR A 331 -15.53 35.48 -17.57
C TYR A 331 -14.68 36.67 -18.01
N ALA A 332 -13.41 36.43 -18.33
CA ALA A 332 -12.50 37.47 -18.82
C ALA A 332 -12.93 38.01 -20.19
N ASP A 333 -13.41 37.15 -21.08
CA ASP A 333 -13.84 37.52 -22.43
C ASP A 333 -15.30 37.99 -22.51
N TYR A 334 -16.10 37.78 -21.46
CA TYR A 334 -17.53 38.06 -21.48
C TYR A 334 -17.85 39.54 -21.76
N THR A 335 -17.08 40.46 -21.17
CA THR A 335 -17.24 41.91 -21.39
C THR A 335 -16.94 42.33 -22.83
N SER A 336 -16.18 41.52 -23.56
CA SER A 336 -15.84 41.73 -24.97
C SER A 336 -16.87 41.11 -25.92
N GLY A 337 -17.96 40.52 -25.40
CA GLY A 337 -19.04 39.92 -26.17
C GLY A 337 -18.78 38.48 -26.64
N ALA A 338 -17.71 37.84 -26.18
CA ALA A 338 -17.37 36.48 -26.63
C ALA A 338 -18.33 35.43 -26.06
N THR A 339 -18.58 34.39 -26.87
CA THR A 339 -19.36 33.23 -26.44
C THR A 339 -18.51 32.26 -25.59
N SER A 340 -19.16 31.36 -24.84
CA SER A 340 -18.46 30.30 -24.10
C SER A 340 -17.61 29.43 -25.02
N ILE A 341 -18.11 29.14 -26.24
CA ILE A 341 -17.43 28.32 -27.24
C ILE A 341 -16.16 29.00 -27.77
N GLU A 342 -16.22 30.30 -28.06
CA GLU A 342 -15.06 31.08 -28.52
C GLU A 342 -13.99 31.17 -27.44
N SER A 343 -14.41 31.40 -26.19
CA SER A 343 -13.52 31.47 -25.03
C SER A 343 -12.82 30.12 -24.81
N THR A 344 -13.56 29.01 -24.83
CA THR A 344 -12.98 27.65 -24.74
C THR A 344 -12.01 27.37 -25.89
N LYS A 345 -12.31 27.83 -27.11
CA LYS A 345 -11.44 27.62 -28.29
C LYS A 345 -10.07 28.27 -28.13
N LYS A 346 -9.97 29.42 -27.44
CA LYS A 346 -8.69 30.10 -27.17
C LYS A 346 -7.77 29.25 -26.29
N ILE A 347 -8.33 28.54 -25.31
CA ILE A 347 -7.56 27.79 -24.31
C ILE A 347 -7.52 26.27 -24.56
N LEU A 348 -8.24 25.75 -25.55
CA LEU A 348 -8.33 24.30 -25.83
C LEU A 348 -6.95 23.65 -26.02
N ARG A 349 -6.04 24.33 -26.73
CA ARG A 349 -4.67 23.82 -26.93
C ARG A 349 -3.90 23.73 -25.62
N THR A 350 -4.11 24.71 -24.72
CA THR A 350 -3.50 24.72 -23.39
C THR A 350 -4.04 23.56 -22.55
N ILE A 351 -5.36 23.36 -22.51
CA ILE A 351 -6.01 22.24 -21.81
C ILE A 351 -5.52 20.89 -22.36
N ALA A 352 -5.40 20.74 -23.68
CA ALA A 352 -4.93 19.51 -24.29
C ALA A 352 -3.48 19.17 -23.87
N PHE A 353 -2.59 20.17 -23.82
CA PHE A 353 -1.20 19.95 -23.36
C PHE A 353 -1.11 19.69 -21.86
N ALA A 354 -1.88 20.41 -21.06
CA ALA A 354 -2.01 20.18 -19.63
C ALA A 354 -2.49 18.74 -19.35
N CYS A 355 -3.56 18.32 -20.01
CA CYS A 355 -4.08 16.95 -19.92
C CYS A 355 -3.04 15.92 -20.35
N LEU A 356 -2.37 16.11 -21.49
CA LEU A 356 -1.38 15.16 -21.99
C LEU A 356 -0.22 14.97 -21.00
N THR A 357 0.31 16.05 -20.45
CA THR A 357 1.40 15.98 -19.46
C THR A 357 0.94 15.37 -18.14
N THR A 358 -0.27 15.69 -17.69
CA THR A 358 -0.88 15.09 -16.49
C THR A 358 -1.03 13.58 -16.66
N VAL A 359 -1.65 13.13 -17.76
CA VAL A 359 -1.86 11.72 -18.08
C VAL A 359 -0.54 10.98 -18.15
N ILE A 360 0.48 11.54 -18.81
CA ILE A 360 1.81 10.92 -18.89
C ILE A 360 2.48 10.81 -17.52
N GLY A 361 2.28 11.81 -16.64
CA GLY A 361 2.71 11.72 -15.24
C GLY A 361 2.10 10.52 -14.52
N PHE A 362 0.80 10.28 -14.68
CA PHE A 362 0.13 9.09 -14.10
C PHE A 362 0.52 7.78 -14.79
N LEU A 363 0.62 7.76 -16.12
CA LEU A 363 1.00 6.57 -16.89
C LEU A 363 2.47 6.16 -16.67
N SER A 364 3.31 7.02 -16.10
CA SER A 364 4.65 6.63 -15.63
C SER A 364 4.59 5.51 -14.57
N LEU A 365 3.47 5.37 -13.85
CA LEU A 365 3.25 4.28 -12.91
C LEU A 365 3.10 2.91 -13.60
N LEU A 366 2.88 2.85 -14.92
CA LEU A 366 2.88 1.59 -15.67
C LEU A 366 4.22 0.84 -15.59
N PHE A 367 5.30 1.54 -15.28
CA PHE A 367 6.64 0.95 -15.08
C PHE A 367 6.87 0.38 -13.67
N SER A 368 5.89 0.53 -12.77
CA SER A 368 5.91 -0.13 -11.47
C SER A 368 5.65 -1.63 -11.64
N LYS A 369 6.36 -2.44 -10.86
CA LYS A 369 6.12 -3.89 -10.80
C LYS A 369 4.82 -4.21 -10.04
N THR A 370 4.41 -3.33 -9.13
CA THR A 370 3.21 -3.47 -8.30
C THR A 370 1.93 -3.20 -9.11
N PRO A 371 1.03 -4.18 -9.33
CA PRO A 371 -0.18 -4.00 -10.14
C PRO A 371 -1.11 -2.91 -9.64
N ALA A 372 -1.33 -2.82 -8.33
CA ALA A 372 -2.18 -1.78 -7.75
C ALA A 372 -1.71 -0.35 -8.10
N LEU A 373 -0.40 -0.11 -8.19
CA LEU A 373 0.13 1.20 -8.62
C LEU A 373 -0.10 1.46 -10.11
N ARG A 374 -0.03 0.42 -10.96
CA ARG A 374 -0.33 0.51 -12.40
C ARG A 374 -1.80 0.82 -12.64
N GLU A 375 -2.69 0.10 -11.96
CA GLU A 375 -4.14 0.31 -12.02
C GLU A 375 -4.52 1.72 -11.55
N PHE A 376 -3.91 2.19 -10.45
CA PHE A 376 -4.06 3.56 -9.97
C PHE A 376 -3.71 4.60 -11.04
N GLY A 377 -2.56 4.45 -11.70
CA GLY A 377 -2.11 5.33 -12.76
C GLY A 377 -3.06 5.34 -13.97
N ILE A 378 -3.55 4.17 -14.39
CA ILE A 378 -4.53 4.05 -15.48
C ILE A 378 -5.85 4.72 -15.10
N ALA A 379 -6.37 4.44 -13.90
CA ALA A 379 -7.66 4.93 -13.46
C ALA A 379 -7.68 6.47 -13.35
N VAL A 380 -6.69 7.06 -12.67
CA VAL A 380 -6.62 8.53 -12.56
C VAL A 380 -6.32 9.17 -13.92
N GLY A 381 -5.42 8.58 -14.73
CA GLY A 381 -5.13 9.06 -16.08
C GLY A 381 -6.38 9.08 -16.99
N ALA A 382 -7.18 8.02 -16.95
CA ALA A 382 -8.45 7.94 -17.67
C ALA A 382 -9.44 9.01 -17.16
N GLY A 383 -9.59 9.15 -15.84
CA GLY A 383 -10.48 10.13 -15.23
C GLY A 383 -10.14 11.58 -15.58
N VAL A 384 -8.86 11.95 -15.52
CA VAL A 384 -8.37 13.27 -15.95
C VAL A 384 -8.65 13.50 -17.43
N THR A 385 -8.42 12.48 -18.27
CA THR A 385 -8.74 12.54 -19.71
C THR A 385 -10.23 12.77 -19.95
N TYR A 386 -11.11 12.06 -19.23
CA TYR A 386 -12.55 12.26 -19.32
C TYR A 386 -12.94 13.67 -18.90
N CYS A 387 -12.39 14.19 -17.80
CA CYS A 387 -12.62 15.58 -17.38
C CYS A 387 -12.14 16.60 -18.42
N ALA A 388 -11.00 16.37 -19.08
CA ALA A 388 -10.55 17.23 -20.17
C ALA A 388 -11.51 17.22 -21.36
N ILE A 389 -11.98 16.03 -21.78
CA ILE A 389 -12.98 15.88 -22.85
C ILE A 389 -14.28 16.61 -22.48
N LEU A 390 -14.76 16.43 -21.25
CA LEU A 390 -15.97 17.08 -20.75
C LEU A 390 -15.79 18.61 -20.65
N SER A 391 -14.62 19.09 -20.26
CA SER A 391 -14.31 20.53 -20.22
C SER A 391 -14.37 21.18 -21.61
N ALA A 392 -14.01 20.43 -22.66
CA ALA A 392 -14.07 20.87 -24.05
C ALA A 392 -15.46 20.71 -24.69
N THR A 393 -16.33 19.86 -24.15
CA THR A 393 -17.62 19.50 -24.76
C THR A 393 -18.82 19.83 -23.85
N TYR A 394 -18.97 19.10 -22.75
CA TYR A 394 -20.04 19.26 -21.77
C TYR A 394 -20.14 20.68 -21.23
N LEU A 395 -19.02 21.23 -20.75
CA LEU A 395 -19.00 22.50 -20.05
C LEU A 395 -19.40 23.70 -20.94
N PRO A 396 -18.80 23.93 -22.13
CA PRO A 396 -19.22 25.02 -23.00
C PRO A 396 -20.66 24.86 -23.52
N ALA A 397 -21.12 23.62 -23.77
CA ALA A 397 -22.51 23.34 -24.17
C ALA A 397 -23.50 23.74 -23.07
N LEU A 398 -23.20 23.39 -21.82
CA LEU A 398 -24.02 23.73 -20.67
C LEU A 398 -23.95 25.24 -20.35
N LEU A 399 -22.77 25.85 -20.49
CA LEU A 399 -22.61 27.30 -20.33
C LEU A 399 -23.43 28.10 -21.34
N ALA A 400 -23.61 27.59 -22.56
CA ALA A 400 -24.44 28.23 -23.60
C ALA A 400 -25.95 28.19 -23.30
N LEU A 401 -26.40 27.29 -22.41
CA LEU A 401 -27.82 27.13 -22.04
C LEU A 401 -28.19 27.83 -20.73
N VAL A 402 -27.21 28.13 -19.87
CA VAL A 402 -27.45 28.72 -18.55
C VAL A 402 -27.26 30.24 -18.59
N SER A 403 -28.07 30.96 -17.80
CA SER A 403 -28.09 32.44 -17.73
C SER A 403 -26.69 33.06 -17.55
N PRO A 404 -26.36 34.13 -18.29
CA PRO A 404 -25.03 34.76 -18.32
C PRO A 404 -24.51 35.21 -16.93
N PRO A 405 -23.18 35.40 -16.78
CA PRO A 405 -22.60 35.87 -15.52
C PRO A 405 -23.14 37.26 -15.13
N LYS A 406 -23.36 37.47 -13.83
CA LYS A 406 -23.84 38.76 -13.29
C LYS A 406 -22.69 39.77 -13.20
N PRO A 407 -22.95 41.10 -13.33
CA PRO A 407 -21.90 42.13 -13.24
C PRO A 407 -21.05 42.05 -11.96
N LEU A 408 -21.66 41.80 -10.81
CA LEU A 408 -20.96 41.64 -9.51
C LEU A 408 -19.93 40.49 -9.51
N GLN A 409 -20.15 39.46 -10.34
CA GLN A 409 -19.23 38.32 -10.49
C GLN A 409 -18.00 38.71 -11.29
N LEU A 410 -18.16 39.57 -12.30
CA LEU A 410 -17.08 40.10 -13.12
C LEU A 410 -16.19 41.04 -12.28
N GLU A 411 -16.79 41.92 -11.48
CA GLU A 411 -16.07 42.85 -10.59
C GLU A 411 -15.29 42.12 -9.49
N THR A 412 -15.87 41.08 -8.89
CA THR A 412 -15.15 40.21 -7.94
C THR A 412 -13.97 39.48 -8.62
N TYR A 413 -14.09 39.19 -9.92
CA TYR A 413 -13.04 38.57 -10.72
C TYR A 413 -11.90 39.53 -11.12
N SER A 414 -12.18 40.82 -11.32
CA SER A 414 -11.15 41.81 -11.67
C SER A 414 -10.49 42.45 -10.43
N GLU A 415 -11.26 42.75 -9.38
CA GLU A 415 -10.79 43.64 -8.30
C GLU A 415 -10.75 43.02 -6.89
N GLY A 416 -11.12 41.74 -6.76
CA GLY A 416 -11.13 41.04 -5.47
C GLY A 416 -9.75 40.89 -4.80
N TYR A 417 -9.74 40.44 -3.53
CA TYR A 417 -8.53 40.22 -2.72
C TYR A 417 -7.45 39.38 -3.42
N LEU A 418 -7.86 38.35 -4.18
CA LEU A 418 -6.93 37.51 -4.96
C LEU A 418 -6.20 38.30 -6.05
N ALA A 419 -6.87 39.24 -6.73
CA ALA A 419 -6.24 40.09 -7.74
C ALA A 419 -5.22 41.05 -7.10
N GLN A 420 -5.51 41.55 -5.90
CA GLN A 420 -4.56 42.35 -5.12
C GLN A 420 -3.34 41.54 -4.67
N LEU A 421 -3.56 40.31 -4.20
CA LEU A 421 -2.50 39.37 -3.83
C LEU A 421 -1.55 39.08 -5.01
N VAL A 422 -2.11 38.81 -6.20
CA VAL A 422 -1.32 38.57 -7.43
C VAL A 422 -0.55 39.83 -7.85
N ASN A 423 -1.16 41.01 -7.75
CA ASN A 423 -0.48 42.27 -8.03
C ASN A 423 0.68 42.52 -7.05
N TYR A 424 0.50 42.17 -5.77
CA TYR A 424 1.55 42.25 -4.76
C TYR A 424 2.67 41.24 -5.01
N SER A 425 2.34 39.97 -5.30
CA SER A 425 3.32 38.92 -5.57
C SER A 425 4.20 39.29 -6.77
N SER A 426 3.61 39.83 -7.84
CA SER A 426 4.34 40.36 -9.01
C SER A 426 5.40 41.41 -8.61
N LYS A 427 5.05 42.39 -7.77
CA LYS A 427 5.99 43.41 -7.27
C LYS A 427 7.10 42.80 -6.41
N VAL A 428 6.77 41.85 -5.54
CA VAL A 428 7.72 41.19 -4.65
C VAL A 428 8.74 40.37 -5.44
N VAL A 429 8.28 39.53 -6.38
CA VAL A 429 9.13 38.70 -7.24
C VAL A 429 10.16 39.55 -7.98
N LEU A 430 9.70 40.63 -8.63
CA LEU A 430 10.58 41.48 -9.44
C LEU A 430 11.61 42.25 -8.62
N ARG A 431 11.30 42.57 -7.36
CA ARG A 431 12.20 43.27 -6.43
C ARG A 431 13.17 42.33 -5.72
N ARG A 432 12.71 41.13 -5.33
CA ARG A 432 13.43 40.20 -4.45
C ARG A 432 13.84 38.89 -5.13
N TRP A 433 13.88 38.87 -6.47
CA TRP A 433 14.24 37.67 -7.25
C TRP A 433 15.48 36.88 -6.76
N PRO A 434 16.59 37.48 -6.26
CA PRO A 434 17.73 36.69 -5.78
C PRO A 434 17.41 35.85 -4.54
N VAL A 435 16.51 36.33 -3.67
CA VAL A 435 16.10 35.61 -2.46
C VAL A 435 15.40 34.31 -2.83
N PHE A 436 14.53 34.33 -3.84
CA PHE A 436 13.83 33.12 -4.29
C PHE A 436 14.76 32.10 -4.95
N VAL A 437 15.83 32.55 -5.60
CA VAL A 437 16.90 31.65 -6.08
C VAL A 437 17.63 31.01 -4.90
N LEU A 438 17.96 31.78 -3.85
CA LEU A 438 18.60 31.24 -2.64
C LEU A 438 17.70 30.24 -1.90
N ILE A 439 16.40 30.53 -1.78
CA ILE A 439 15.42 29.60 -1.20
C ILE A 439 15.39 28.29 -1.99
N TRP A 440 15.40 28.36 -3.32
CA TRP A 440 15.42 27.17 -4.16
C TRP A 440 16.71 26.33 -3.97
N LEU A 441 17.87 26.98 -3.86
CA LEU A 441 19.13 26.30 -3.53
C LEU A 441 19.10 25.67 -2.13
N ALA A 442 18.45 26.30 -1.16
CA ALA A 442 18.26 25.73 0.17
C ALA A 442 17.34 24.49 0.14
N VAL A 443 16.29 24.49 -0.67
CA VAL A 443 15.44 23.30 -0.89
C VAL A 443 16.25 22.15 -1.51
N ILE A 444 17.11 22.45 -2.48
CA ILE A 444 18.01 21.44 -3.08
C ILE A 444 18.96 20.86 -2.01
N ALA A 445 19.59 21.72 -1.21
CA ALA A 445 20.49 21.27 -0.14
C ALA A 445 19.76 20.43 0.91
N GLY A 446 18.56 20.85 1.33
CA GLY A 446 17.71 20.11 2.26
C GLY A 446 17.32 18.73 1.73
N PHE A 447 16.95 18.63 0.45
CA PHE A 447 16.65 17.34 -0.18
C PHE A 447 17.83 16.37 -0.13
N PHE A 448 19.04 16.80 -0.49
CA PHE A 448 20.21 15.93 -0.41
C PHE A 448 20.56 15.52 1.03
N ALA A 449 20.23 16.36 2.01
CA ALA A 449 20.42 16.05 3.42
C ALA A 449 19.38 15.05 3.96
N THR A 450 18.14 15.03 3.45
CA THR A 450 17.05 14.23 4.02
C THR A 450 16.64 13.01 3.20
N LYS A 451 16.94 12.94 1.89
CA LYS A 451 16.39 11.91 0.99
C LYS A 451 16.64 10.46 1.42
N ASP A 452 17.78 10.19 2.08
CA ASP A 452 18.18 8.85 2.51
C ASP A 452 17.75 8.53 3.96
N LEU A 453 17.14 9.49 4.65
CA LEU A 453 16.69 9.38 6.06
C LEU A 453 15.19 9.10 6.19
N VAL A 454 14.45 9.13 5.08
CA VAL A 454 13.00 8.85 5.07
C VAL A 454 12.78 7.36 5.25
N ARG A 455 12.02 6.98 6.29
CA ARG A 455 11.72 5.59 6.64
C ARG A 455 10.72 4.96 5.67
N ILE A 456 10.68 3.63 5.62
CA ILE A 456 9.63 2.86 4.93
C ILE A 456 8.80 2.16 5.99
N ASN A 457 7.50 2.13 5.77
CA ASN A 457 6.56 1.38 6.57
C ASN A 457 5.58 0.66 5.64
N THR A 458 5.57 -0.67 5.68
CA THR A 458 4.57 -1.52 5.02
C THR A 458 3.72 -2.29 6.02
N ASN A 459 3.88 -2.02 7.32
CA ASN A 459 3.15 -2.69 8.36
C ASN A 459 1.68 -2.22 8.37
N TYR A 460 0.77 -3.11 8.01
CA TYR A 460 -0.66 -2.80 7.96
C TYR A 460 -1.26 -2.50 9.36
N MET A 461 -0.68 -3.04 10.44
CA MET A 461 -1.11 -2.78 11.82
C MET A 461 -0.85 -1.34 12.24
N SER A 462 0.19 -0.70 11.69
CA SER A 462 0.49 0.71 11.93
C SER A 462 -0.53 1.66 11.28
N TYR A 463 -1.37 1.16 10.37
CA TYR A 463 -2.38 1.98 9.70
C TYR A 463 -3.74 1.97 10.40
N LEU A 464 -3.95 1.05 11.34
CA LEU A 464 -5.09 1.07 12.22
C LEU A 464 -5.01 2.28 13.17
N PRO A 465 -6.14 2.91 13.54
CA PRO A 465 -6.12 4.00 14.52
C PRO A 465 -5.49 3.54 15.85
N GLU A 466 -4.61 4.34 16.45
CA GLU A 466 -3.95 3.98 17.74
C GLU A 466 -4.94 3.67 18.88
N LYS A 467 -6.13 4.26 18.82
CA LYS A 467 -7.20 4.08 19.82
C LYS A 467 -8.12 2.91 19.53
N ASP A 468 -7.96 2.24 18.40
CA ASP A 468 -8.77 1.08 18.02
C ASP A 468 -8.50 -0.10 18.97
N ASP A 469 -9.58 -0.69 19.49
CA ASP A 469 -9.49 -1.77 20.46
C ASP A 469 -8.94 -3.05 19.82
N PHE A 470 -9.28 -3.32 18.56
CA PHE A 470 -8.73 -4.45 17.81
C PHE A 470 -7.20 -4.35 17.69
N GLY A 471 -6.67 -3.20 17.24
CA GLY A 471 -5.21 -3.01 17.17
C GLY A 471 -4.47 -3.17 18.50
N LYS A 472 -5.05 -2.74 19.63
CA LYS A 472 -4.47 -2.98 20.97
C LYS A 472 -4.51 -4.46 21.35
N ASN A 473 -5.64 -5.11 21.11
CA ASN A 473 -5.86 -6.51 21.41
C ASN A 473 -4.95 -7.42 20.58
N SER A 474 -4.73 -7.11 19.29
CA SER A 474 -3.80 -7.85 18.43
C SER A 474 -2.34 -7.69 18.90
N ARG A 475 -1.91 -6.50 19.34
CA ARG A 475 -0.57 -6.32 19.92
C ARG A 475 -0.40 -7.07 21.23
N HIS A 476 -1.43 -7.08 22.09
CA HIS A 476 -1.43 -7.87 23.33
C HIS A 476 -1.35 -9.37 23.03
N PHE A 477 -2.17 -9.85 22.09
CA PHE A 477 -2.13 -11.21 21.56
C PHE A 477 -0.71 -11.58 21.11
N ALA A 478 -0.09 -10.74 20.30
CA ALA A 478 1.25 -10.98 19.77
C ALA A 478 2.32 -11.03 20.84
N GLN A 479 2.26 -10.13 21.82
CA GLN A 479 3.19 -10.09 22.95
C GLN A 479 3.11 -11.36 23.81
N LYS A 480 1.93 -11.98 23.91
CA LYS A 480 1.71 -13.20 24.69
C LYS A 480 2.03 -14.48 23.92
N MET A 481 1.73 -14.52 22.63
CA MET A 481 1.82 -15.72 21.80
C MET A 481 3.05 -15.76 20.87
N GLY A 482 3.82 -14.67 20.79
CA GLY A 482 5.02 -14.61 19.98
C GLY A 482 4.80 -14.33 18.50
N GLY A 483 3.71 -13.61 18.16
CA GLY A 483 3.35 -13.25 16.79
C GLY A 483 2.01 -13.83 16.34
N ASP A 484 1.65 -13.57 15.09
CA ASP A 484 0.45 -14.10 14.41
C ASP A 484 0.75 -14.80 13.08
N ALA A 485 1.93 -14.55 12.49
CA ALA A 485 2.40 -15.21 11.28
C ALA A 485 3.91 -15.56 11.40
N PRO A 486 4.30 -16.84 11.26
CA PRO A 486 5.70 -17.25 11.33
C PRO A 486 6.45 -17.06 10.01
N PHE A 487 7.77 -17.03 10.07
CA PHE A 487 8.61 -17.41 8.92
C PHE A 487 8.50 -18.92 8.68
N VAL A 488 8.49 -19.32 7.42
CA VAL A 488 8.49 -20.73 6.99
C VAL A 488 9.79 -21.00 6.24
N LEU A 489 10.65 -21.83 6.79
CA LEU A 489 11.94 -22.16 6.19
C LEU A 489 11.95 -23.61 5.77
N THR A 490 12.20 -23.89 4.49
CA THR A 490 12.32 -25.26 3.99
C THR A 490 13.78 -25.53 3.64
N ILE A 491 14.36 -26.55 4.27
CA ILE A 491 15.70 -27.04 3.99
C ILE A 491 15.57 -28.30 3.15
N THR A 492 16.09 -28.25 1.93
CA THR A 492 16.10 -29.38 1.00
C THR A 492 17.48 -30.00 0.94
N ALA A 493 17.54 -31.32 0.98
CA ALA A 493 18.76 -32.11 0.80
C ALA A 493 19.34 -31.93 -0.62
N PRO A 494 20.60 -32.33 -0.86
CA PRO A 494 21.15 -32.49 -2.21
C PRO A 494 20.24 -33.39 -3.08
N GLU A 495 20.27 -33.17 -4.39
CA GLU A 495 19.44 -33.95 -5.34
C GLU A 495 19.63 -35.46 -5.14
N ASP A 496 18.52 -36.21 -5.18
CA ASP A 496 18.42 -37.67 -5.01
C ASP A 496 18.80 -38.25 -3.62
N GLU A 497 19.07 -37.43 -2.60
CA GLU A 497 19.39 -37.92 -1.25
C GLU A 497 18.16 -38.17 -0.37
N LYS A 498 17.70 -39.43 -0.34
CA LYS A 498 16.61 -39.89 0.55
C LYS A 498 17.09 -40.13 1.97
N ASN A 499 16.21 -39.90 2.95
CA ASN A 499 16.47 -40.04 4.39
C ASN A 499 17.64 -39.17 4.90
N PHE A 500 18.00 -38.12 4.18
CA PHE A 500 19.13 -37.25 4.49
C PHE A 500 19.03 -36.67 5.91
N PHE A 501 17.85 -36.15 6.28
CA PHE A 501 17.60 -35.57 7.61
C PHE A 501 17.27 -36.62 8.69
N LEU A 502 17.25 -37.91 8.33
CA LEU A 502 17.19 -39.02 9.31
C LEU A 502 18.59 -39.51 9.71
N GLN A 503 19.65 -38.86 9.22
CA GLN A 503 21.02 -39.08 9.65
C GLN A 503 21.37 -38.15 10.81
N SER A 504 21.99 -38.70 11.86
CA SER A 504 22.29 -37.97 13.10
C SER A 504 23.16 -36.73 12.88
N GLU A 505 24.19 -36.84 12.03
CA GLU A 505 25.07 -35.71 11.70
C GLU A 505 24.31 -34.55 11.05
N ASN A 506 23.46 -34.84 10.07
CA ASN A 506 22.72 -33.82 9.34
C ASN A 506 21.64 -33.17 10.20
N LEU A 507 20.90 -33.97 10.97
CA LEU A 507 19.86 -33.45 11.86
C LEU A 507 20.45 -32.65 13.02
N ALA A 508 21.62 -33.05 13.54
CA ALA A 508 22.34 -32.29 14.56
C ALA A 508 22.76 -30.91 14.03
N LYS A 509 23.28 -30.82 12.81
CA LYS A 509 23.60 -29.54 12.15
C LYS A 509 22.38 -28.62 11.99
N VAL A 510 21.23 -29.19 11.62
CA VAL A 510 19.95 -28.44 11.56
C VAL A 510 19.54 -27.96 12.95
N HIS A 511 19.66 -28.81 13.98
CA HIS A 511 19.35 -28.41 15.36
C HIS A 511 20.30 -27.32 15.88
N ASP A 512 21.60 -27.41 15.57
CA ASP A 512 22.58 -26.39 15.94
C ASP A 512 22.29 -25.05 15.27
N TYR A 513 21.85 -25.09 14.00
CA TYR A 513 21.35 -23.92 13.28
C TYR A 513 20.15 -23.28 13.98
N GLU A 514 19.16 -24.09 14.38
CA GLU A 514 17.97 -23.61 15.12
C GLU A 514 18.36 -22.92 16.42
N GLN A 515 19.23 -23.55 17.22
CA GLN A 515 19.67 -22.98 18.49
C GLN A 515 20.48 -21.70 18.31
N ALA A 516 21.30 -21.61 17.26
CA ALA A 516 22.06 -20.41 16.94
C ALA A 516 21.17 -19.24 16.51
N VAL A 517 20.12 -19.51 15.71
CA VAL A 517 19.13 -18.49 15.32
C VAL A 517 18.32 -18.02 16.52
N LEU A 518 17.82 -18.95 17.34
CA LEU A 518 17.02 -18.64 18.54
C LEU A 518 17.81 -17.86 19.59
N SER A 519 19.09 -18.16 19.79
CA SER A 519 19.91 -17.52 20.83
C SER A 519 20.49 -16.16 20.45
N GLU A 520 20.63 -15.86 19.16
CA GLU A 520 21.18 -14.58 18.69
C GLU A 520 20.10 -13.51 18.45
N SER A 521 18.85 -13.91 18.20
CA SER A 521 17.77 -13.00 17.84
C SER A 521 16.68 -12.93 18.90
N ASP A 522 16.62 -11.83 19.65
CA ASP A 522 15.53 -11.56 20.61
C ASP A 522 14.14 -11.46 19.94
N ASP A 523 14.10 -11.25 18.62
CA ASP A 523 12.85 -11.23 17.85
C ASP A 523 12.27 -12.62 17.55
N VAL A 524 13.07 -13.68 17.70
CA VAL A 524 12.63 -15.06 17.48
C VAL A 524 12.15 -15.62 18.80
N ILE A 525 10.86 -15.92 18.88
CA ILE A 525 10.24 -16.40 20.12
C ILE A 525 10.35 -17.91 20.22
N GLN A 526 10.13 -18.60 19.10
CA GLN A 526 10.15 -20.06 19.08
C GLN A 526 10.41 -20.61 17.68
N ILE A 527 11.07 -21.76 17.62
CA ILE A 527 11.25 -22.53 16.39
C ILE A 527 10.59 -23.90 16.55
N LEU A 528 9.72 -24.26 15.61
CA LEU A 528 9.12 -25.58 15.51
C LEU A 528 9.73 -26.32 14.34
N SER A 529 10.32 -27.48 14.60
CA SER A 529 11.00 -28.28 13.60
C SER A 529 11.10 -29.75 13.99
N PHE A 530 11.53 -30.59 13.06
CA PHE A 530 11.58 -32.04 13.27
C PHE A 530 12.75 -32.34 14.20
N ALA A 531 13.84 -31.60 14.04
CA ALA A 531 15.00 -31.66 14.92
C ALA A 531 14.62 -31.29 16.35
N SER A 532 13.82 -30.23 16.54
CA SER A 532 13.33 -29.80 17.86
C SER A 532 12.44 -30.85 18.52
N TYR A 533 11.51 -31.48 17.79
CA TYR A 533 10.69 -32.58 18.30
C TYR A 533 11.51 -33.85 18.62
N VAL A 534 12.51 -34.19 17.80
CA VAL A 534 13.42 -35.31 18.08
C VAL A 534 14.27 -35.03 19.31
N SER A 535 14.76 -33.79 19.48
CA SER A 535 15.50 -33.33 20.66
C SER A 535 14.64 -33.43 21.92
N PHE A 536 13.37 -32.99 21.86
CA PHE A 536 12.42 -33.16 22.95
C PHE A 536 12.16 -34.64 23.27
N ALA A 537 11.90 -35.47 22.25
CA ALA A 537 11.72 -36.91 22.41
C ALA A 537 12.95 -37.57 23.08
N ASN A 538 14.15 -37.12 22.73
CA ASN A 538 15.39 -37.59 23.34
C ASN A 538 15.43 -37.20 24.82
N SER A 539 15.12 -35.94 25.16
CA SER A 539 15.10 -35.47 26.55
C SER A 539 14.14 -36.27 27.43
N VAL A 540 12.97 -36.65 26.90
CA VAL A 540 11.98 -37.47 27.61
C VAL A 540 12.46 -38.91 27.76
N TYR A 541 13.11 -39.46 26.74
CA TYR A 541 13.54 -40.86 26.72
C TYR A 541 14.83 -41.12 27.50
N SER A 542 15.88 -40.36 27.22
CA SER A 542 17.24 -40.54 27.76
C SER A 542 17.57 -39.59 28.91
N GLY A 543 16.88 -38.45 29.02
CA GLY A 543 17.24 -37.36 29.94
C GLY A 543 18.29 -36.41 29.38
N GLU A 544 18.77 -36.62 28.15
CA GLU A 544 19.75 -35.78 27.47
C GLU A 544 19.06 -34.89 26.43
N ALA A 545 19.41 -33.60 26.39
CA ALA A 545 18.95 -32.68 25.37
C ALA A 545 19.78 -32.83 24.08
N GLY A 546 19.19 -32.47 22.93
CA GLY A 546 19.84 -32.50 21.63
C GLY A 546 19.56 -33.77 20.81
N ILE A 547 20.17 -33.84 19.62
CA ILE A 547 19.99 -34.96 18.69
C ILE A 547 20.88 -36.15 19.13
N PRO A 548 20.33 -37.37 19.24
CA PRO A 548 21.12 -38.52 19.66
C PRO A 548 22.14 -38.93 18.60
N ALA A 549 23.39 -39.19 19.03
CA ALA A 549 24.46 -39.67 18.15
C ALA A 549 24.20 -41.10 17.61
N SER A 550 23.43 -41.92 18.33
CA SER A 550 23.10 -43.29 17.92
C SER A 550 22.01 -43.28 16.83
N SER A 551 22.34 -43.79 15.65
CA SER A 551 21.37 -43.94 14.55
C SER A 551 20.17 -44.82 14.93
N GLY A 552 20.37 -45.81 15.80
CA GLY A 552 19.28 -46.67 16.27
C GLY A 552 18.29 -45.93 17.16
N LEU A 553 18.81 -45.11 18.09
CA LEU A 553 17.98 -44.26 18.95
C LEU A 553 17.29 -43.17 18.13
N LEU A 554 18.02 -42.51 17.23
CA LEU A 554 17.46 -41.51 16.32
C LEU A 554 16.26 -42.07 15.54
N ASN A 555 16.43 -43.21 14.87
CA ASN A 555 15.34 -43.84 14.12
C ASN A 555 14.12 -44.17 14.98
N LEU A 556 14.31 -44.58 16.24
CA LEU A 556 13.22 -44.81 17.17
C LEU A 556 12.48 -43.50 17.48
N LEU A 557 13.21 -42.45 17.84
CA LEU A 557 12.63 -41.15 18.19
C LEU A 557 11.94 -40.50 16.98
N SER A 558 12.58 -40.51 15.82
CA SER A 558 12.02 -40.05 14.54
C SER A 558 10.67 -40.71 14.24
N ARG A 559 10.57 -42.04 14.39
CA ARG A 559 9.29 -42.76 14.22
C ARG A 559 8.24 -42.36 15.25
N MET A 560 8.63 -42.08 16.49
CA MET A 560 7.69 -41.61 17.51
C MET A 560 7.15 -40.22 17.17
N VAL A 561 8.01 -39.31 16.67
CA VAL A 561 7.59 -37.98 16.21
C VAL A 561 6.64 -38.08 15.01
N ILE A 562 6.93 -38.95 14.04
CA ILE A 562 6.03 -39.19 12.89
C ILE A 562 4.68 -39.77 13.35
N LEU A 563 4.68 -40.74 14.27
CA LEU A 563 3.44 -41.29 14.83
C LEU A 563 2.63 -40.26 15.61
N MET A 564 3.31 -39.37 16.33
CA MET A 564 2.70 -38.27 17.06
C MET A 564 2.00 -37.31 16.09
N ASN A 565 2.62 -36.97 14.96
CA ASN A 565 1.96 -36.19 13.89
C ASN A 565 0.69 -36.89 13.39
N ASN A 566 0.75 -38.18 13.07
CA ASN A 566 -0.41 -38.93 12.57
C ASN A 566 -1.55 -39.10 13.59
N GLN A 567 -1.26 -38.95 14.89
CA GLN A 567 -2.26 -39.04 15.97
C GLN A 567 -2.85 -37.69 16.35
N SER A 568 -2.11 -36.62 16.10
CA SER A 568 -2.58 -35.25 16.26
C SER A 568 -3.68 -34.98 15.25
N LYS A 569 -4.80 -34.40 15.68
CA LYS A 569 -5.79 -33.83 14.76
C LYS A 569 -5.35 -32.46 14.23
N ALA A 570 -4.50 -31.79 14.98
CA ALA A 570 -3.77 -30.63 14.49
C ALA A 570 -2.69 -31.10 13.52
N ASP A 571 -2.71 -30.59 12.30
CA ASP A 571 -1.69 -30.88 11.31
C ASP A 571 -0.33 -30.36 11.82
N ILE A 572 0.52 -31.26 12.31
CA ILE A 572 1.95 -30.97 12.53
C ILE A 572 2.69 -31.08 11.16
N GLY A 573 1.94 -30.98 10.05
CA GLY A 573 2.26 -31.34 8.69
C GLY A 573 3.46 -30.63 8.08
N ALA A 574 4.24 -31.44 7.39
CA ALA A 574 5.44 -31.13 6.59
C ALA A 574 6.66 -30.61 7.36
N ILE A 575 6.76 -30.81 8.68
CA ILE A 575 8.05 -30.59 9.33
C ILE A 575 9.13 -31.51 8.72
N LEU A 576 8.77 -32.72 8.29
CA LEU A 576 9.63 -33.59 7.48
C LEU A 576 8.77 -34.19 6.36
N ASN A 577 9.24 -34.16 5.12
CA ASN A 577 8.56 -34.84 4.01
C ASN A 577 8.67 -36.37 4.13
N GLU A 578 7.83 -37.11 3.40
CA GLU A 578 7.78 -38.59 3.49
C GLU A 578 9.12 -39.26 3.18
N GLU A 579 9.93 -38.69 2.29
CA GLU A 579 11.23 -39.23 1.90
C GLU A 579 12.38 -38.86 2.85
N GLY A 580 12.15 -37.96 3.81
CA GLY A 580 13.19 -37.43 4.70
C GLY A 580 14.27 -36.59 4.00
N SER A 581 13.95 -36.05 2.82
CA SER A 581 14.82 -35.20 1.98
C SER A 581 14.51 -33.71 2.09
N SER A 582 13.42 -33.32 2.75
CA SER A 582 13.04 -31.93 3.01
C SER A 582 12.52 -31.77 4.43
N LEU A 583 12.97 -30.74 5.13
CA LEU A 583 12.59 -30.41 6.50
C LEU A 583 12.16 -28.94 6.57
N THR A 584 10.99 -28.68 7.17
CA THR A 584 10.46 -27.32 7.35
C THR A 584 10.54 -26.86 8.81
N LEU A 585 10.98 -25.61 9.00
CA LEU A 585 11.04 -24.91 10.27
C LEU A 585 10.00 -23.79 10.26
N PHE A 586 9.18 -23.72 11.30
CA PHE A 586 8.32 -22.56 11.56
C PHE A 586 8.97 -21.71 12.64
N VAL A 587 9.31 -20.48 12.30
CA VAL A 587 9.99 -19.55 13.21
C VAL A 587 9.00 -18.46 13.60
N GLN A 588 8.48 -18.57 14.81
CA GLN A 588 7.60 -17.58 15.41
C GLN A 588 8.38 -16.34 15.80
N ASN A 589 7.81 -15.17 15.49
CA ASN A 589 8.51 -13.90 15.60
C ASN A 589 7.63 -12.77 16.15
N PHE A 590 8.26 -11.91 16.93
CA PHE A 590 7.68 -10.69 17.46
C PHE A 590 8.76 -9.61 17.55
N ASP A 591 8.46 -8.35 17.19
CA ASP A 591 9.48 -7.30 17.26
C ASP A 591 9.76 -6.93 18.71
N ALA A 592 10.93 -7.33 19.22
CA ALA A 592 11.33 -7.07 20.60
C ALA A 592 11.64 -5.59 20.86
N GLU A 593 12.05 -4.83 19.83
CA GLU A 593 12.39 -3.41 19.91
C GLU A 593 11.13 -2.53 19.86
N ASP A 594 10.34 -2.66 18.79
CA ASP A 594 9.16 -1.82 18.54
C ASP A 594 7.89 -2.35 19.24
N LYS A 595 7.91 -3.59 19.74
CA LYS A 595 6.78 -4.27 20.40
C LYS A 595 5.52 -4.30 19.54
N ASP A 596 5.69 -4.54 18.25
CA ASP A 596 4.64 -4.55 17.25
C ASP A 596 4.75 -5.78 16.34
N LEU A 597 3.67 -6.04 15.60
CA LEU A 597 3.57 -7.13 14.64
C LEU A 597 4.12 -6.72 13.28
N MET A 598 4.63 -7.69 12.52
CA MET A 598 4.88 -7.54 11.07
C MET A 598 5.78 -6.36 10.69
N THR A 599 6.72 -6.01 11.56
CA THR A 599 7.65 -4.92 11.29
C THR A 599 8.72 -5.37 10.28
N VAL A 600 9.04 -4.47 9.35
CA VAL A 600 10.08 -4.70 8.34
C VAL A 600 11.46 -4.79 9.00
N ALA A 601 11.66 -4.07 10.11
CA ALA A 601 12.91 -4.06 10.85
C ALA A 601 13.19 -5.41 11.51
N SER A 602 12.23 -5.98 12.26
CA SER A 602 12.34 -7.32 12.85
C SER A 602 12.57 -8.37 11.78
N ALA A 603 11.77 -8.36 10.70
CA ALA A 603 11.94 -9.30 9.60
C ALA A 603 13.36 -9.24 8.98
N ALA A 604 13.92 -8.03 8.82
CA ALA A 604 15.29 -7.86 8.32
C ALA A 604 16.36 -8.32 9.32
N ARG A 605 16.15 -8.12 10.63
CA ARG A 605 17.07 -8.61 11.69
C ARG A 605 17.09 -10.14 11.71
N ILE A 606 15.91 -10.76 11.67
CA ILE A 606 15.74 -12.22 11.64
C ILE A 606 16.40 -12.83 10.39
N GLU A 607 16.10 -12.33 9.19
CA GLU A 607 16.74 -12.83 7.96
C GLU A 607 18.26 -12.71 7.99
N LYS A 608 18.79 -11.64 8.58
CA LYS A 608 20.23 -11.43 8.71
C LYS A 608 20.87 -12.48 9.63
N VAL A 609 20.21 -12.83 10.74
CA VAL A 609 20.67 -13.88 11.65
C VAL A 609 20.59 -15.25 10.97
N MET A 610 19.47 -15.56 10.29
CA MET A 610 19.30 -16.79 9.51
C MET A 610 20.39 -16.96 8.45
N GLN A 611 20.73 -15.89 7.72
CA GLN A 611 21.77 -15.91 6.70
C GLN A 611 23.19 -16.05 7.29
N LYS A 612 23.44 -15.42 8.44
CA LYS A 612 24.74 -15.51 9.14
C LYS A 612 25.07 -16.96 9.53
N HIS A 613 24.06 -17.73 9.92
CA HIS A 613 24.20 -19.11 10.41
C HIS A 613 24.07 -20.18 9.32
N LEU A 614 23.86 -19.83 8.05
CA LEU A 614 23.86 -20.78 6.92
C LEU A 614 25.02 -21.79 6.92
N PRO A 615 26.26 -21.43 7.33
CA PRO A 615 27.37 -22.39 7.38
C PRO A 615 27.20 -23.54 8.37
N LEU A 616 26.26 -23.43 9.33
CA LEU A 616 25.93 -24.52 10.26
C LEU A 616 25.08 -25.61 9.60
N LEU A 617 24.36 -25.28 8.53
CA LEU A 617 23.55 -26.26 7.81
C LEU A 617 24.44 -27.31 7.12
N PRO A 618 23.92 -28.53 6.87
CA PRO A 618 24.68 -29.55 6.15
C PRO A 618 25.11 -29.08 4.75
N ASP A 619 26.32 -29.46 4.33
CA ASP A 619 26.85 -29.07 3.02
C ASP A 619 25.96 -29.59 1.87
N GLY A 620 25.75 -28.75 0.86
CA GLY A 620 24.94 -29.10 -0.32
C GLY A 620 23.42 -28.98 -0.12
N THR A 621 22.97 -28.61 1.07
CA THR A 621 21.54 -28.29 1.31
C THR A 621 21.17 -26.94 0.70
N LYS A 622 19.87 -26.77 0.45
CA LYS A 622 19.28 -25.51 -0.02
C LYS A 622 18.25 -25.03 0.99
N LEU A 623 18.40 -23.79 1.45
CA LEU A 623 17.45 -23.11 2.34
C LEU A 623 16.53 -22.20 1.53
N THR A 624 15.24 -22.41 1.67
CA THR A 624 14.18 -21.57 1.08
C THR A 624 13.46 -20.84 2.20
N ILE A 625 13.39 -19.50 2.14
CA ILE A 625 12.69 -18.67 3.14
C ILE A 625 11.37 -18.19 2.55
N ARG A 626 10.27 -18.41 3.27
CA ARG A 626 8.90 -18.01 2.94
C ARG A 626 8.19 -17.44 4.18
N GLY A 627 6.91 -17.13 4.03
CA GLY A 627 6.05 -16.60 5.08
C GLY A 627 5.89 -15.08 4.98
N GLU A 628 4.85 -14.55 5.62
CA GLU A 628 4.49 -13.14 5.44
C GLU A 628 5.55 -12.14 5.92
N PRO A 629 6.30 -12.37 7.02
CA PRO A 629 7.38 -11.46 7.39
C PRO A 629 8.42 -11.30 6.27
N HIS A 630 8.75 -12.41 5.59
CA HIS A 630 9.63 -12.42 4.41
C HIS A 630 9.00 -11.65 3.24
N ALA A 631 7.75 -11.95 2.90
CA ALA A 631 7.02 -11.30 1.81
C ALA A 631 6.89 -9.78 2.04
N SER A 632 6.60 -9.34 3.27
CA SER A 632 6.51 -7.93 3.66
C SER A 632 7.84 -7.19 3.51
N LEU A 633 8.97 -7.83 3.89
CA LEU A 633 10.30 -7.25 3.70
C LEU A 633 10.64 -7.12 2.20
N ARG A 634 10.33 -8.13 1.39
CA ARG A 634 10.55 -8.08 -0.07
C ARG A 634 9.66 -7.05 -0.74
N PHE A 635 8.38 -7.00 -0.38
CA PHE A 635 7.43 -6.00 -0.86
C PHE A 635 7.87 -4.57 -0.53
N SER A 636 8.39 -4.33 0.68
CA SER A 636 8.97 -3.04 1.08
C SER A 636 10.11 -2.59 0.16
N ASN A 637 11.03 -3.52 -0.15
CA ASN A 637 12.15 -3.26 -1.04
C ASN A 637 11.69 -3.02 -2.49
N LEU A 638 10.66 -3.74 -2.93
CA LEU A 638 10.04 -3.55 -4.23
C LEU A 638 9.43 -2.15 -4.34
N LEU A 639 8.63 -1.74 -3.35
CA LEU A 639 8.00 -0.41 -3.30
C LEU A 639 9.04 0.71 -3.37
N LEU A 640 10.16 0.58 -2.66
CA LEU A 640 11.27 1.53 -2.77
C LEU A 640 11.88 1.62 -4.17
N SER A 641 12.10 0.46 -4.79
CA SER A 641 12.62 0.39 -6.16
C SER A 641 11.63 1.02 -7.14
N ASP A 642 10.35 0.68 -7.03
CA ASP A 642 9.26 1.20 -7.85
C ASP A 642 9.13 2.72 -7.67
N GLN A 643 9.28 3.22 -6.45
CA GLN A 643 9.26 4.65 -6.19
C GLN A 643 10.35 5.39 -6.95
N LYS A 644 11.61 4.92 -6.81
CA LYS A 644 12.76 5.55 -7.48
C LYS A 644 12.61 5.49 -8.99
N LYS A 645 12.29 4.32 -9.55
CA LYS A 645 12.15 4.10 -11.00
C LYS A 645 11.00 4.93 -11.58
N SER A 646 9.79 4.83 -11.01
CA SER A 646 8.62 5.55 -11.51
C SER A 646 8.80 7.06 -11.43
N THR A 647 9.40 7.58 -10.34
CA THR A 647 9.69 9.02 -10.21
C THR A 647 10.63 9.51 -11.31
N TYR A 648 11.77 8.84 -11.55
CA TYR A 648 12.71 9.24 -12.59
C TYR A 648 12.12 9.14 -14.00
N ILE A 649 11.38 8.06 -14.27
CA ILE A 649 10.70 7.86 -15.55
C ILE A 649 9.64 8.95 -15.75
N SER A 650 8.87 9.30 -14.71
CA SER A 650 7.87 10.38 -14.75
C SER A 650 8.52 11.70 -15.15
N PHE A 651 9.61 12.10 -14.46
CA PHE A 651 10.35 13.32 -14.81
C PHE A 651 10.89 13.30 -16.25
N LEU A 652 11.44 12.16 -16.70
CA LEU A 652 11.95 12.02 -18.06
C LEU A 652 10.84 12.15 -19.10
N LEU A 653 9.73 11.42 -18.93
CA LEU A 653 8.61 11.44 -19.87
C LEU A 653 7.97 12.83 -19.93
N VAL A 654 7.74 13.45 -18.77
CA VAL A 654 7.22 14.81 -18.69
C VAL A 654 8.17 15.81 -19.36
N PHE A 655 9.48 15.71 -19.10
CA PHE A 655 10.48 16.55 -19.76
C PHE A 655 10.43 16.40 -21.29
N LEU A 656 10.34 15.18 -21.81
CA LEU A 656 10.24 14.92 -23.26
C LEU A 656 8.98 15.53 -23.87
N VAL A 657 7.84 15.46 -23.19
CA VAL A 657 6.58 16.03 -23.66
C VAL A 657 6.64 17.55 -23.69
N VAL A 658 7.17 18.17 -22.64
CA VAL A 658 7.35 19.63 -22.61
C VAL A 658 8.36 20.05 -23.67
N LEU A 659 9.45 19.32 -23.84
CA LEU A 659 10.44 19.57 -24.88
C LEU A 659 9.80 19.52 -26.26
N ALA A 660 8.95 18.52 -26.53
CA ALA A 660 8.20 18.41 -27.79
C ALA A 660 7.18 19.55 -27.96
N ALA A 661 6.48 19.94 -26.89
CA ALA A 661 5.45 21.00 -26.92
C ALA A 661 6.04 22.38 -27.19
N PHE A 662 7.19 22.70 -26.58
CA PHE A 662 7.82 24.01 -26.70
C PHE A 662 8.93 24.08 -27.76
N LEU A 663 9.45 22.93 -28.21
CA LEU A 663 10.63 22.79 -29.08
C LEU A 663 11.83 23.59 -28.57
N SER A 664 11.96 23.69 -27.25
CA SER A 664 12.97 24.52 -26.59
C SER A 664 13.43 23.91 -25.28
N LEU A 665 14.71 23.53 -25.24
CA LEU A 665 15.34 22.96 -24.05
C LEU A 665 15.24 23.89 -22.84
N SER A 666 15.40 25.20 -23.03
CA SER A 666 15.29 26.18 -21.95
C SER A 666 13.89 26.24 -21.35
N GLN A 667 12.84 26.19 -22.19
CA GLN A 667 11.46 26.21 -21.71
C GLN A 667 11.11 24.92 -20.99
N ALA A 668 11.58 23.78 -21.50
CA ALA A 668 11.43 22.49 -20.83
C ALA A 668 12.08 22.49 -19.44
N LEU A 669 13.31 23.00 -19.32
CA LEU A 669 13.98 23.13 -18.02
C LEU A 669 13.26 24.08 -17.07
N PHE A 670 12.69 25.19 -17.56
CA PHE A 670 11.90 26.09 -16.71
C PHE A 670 10.64 25.42 -16.18
N ALA A 671 9.96 24.59 -16.99
CA ALA A 671 8.76 23.87 -16.57
C ALA A 671 9.03 22.83 -15.47
N LEU A 672 10.25 22.28 -15.41
CA LEU A 672 10.63 21.30 -14.38
C LEU A 672 10.92 21.95 -13.01
N ILE A 673 11.27 23.24 -12.96
CA ILE A 673 11.67 23.89 -11.70
C ILE A 673 10.56 23.80 -10.64
N PRO A 674 9.29 24.15 -10.93
CA PRO A 674 8.23 24.04 -9.94
C PRO A 674 8.02 22.63 -9.41
N ILE A 675 8.01 21.66 -10.31
CA ILE A 675 7.77 20.25 -10.00
C ILE A 675 8.90 19.70 -9.13
N LEU A 676 10.15 19.92 -9.52
CA LEU A 676 11.32 19.50 -8.74
C LEU A 676 11.28 20.15 -7.36
N THR A 677 10.90 21.42 -7.26
CA THR A 677 10.77 22.10 -5.96
C THR A 677 9.73 21.42 -5.08
N GLY A 678 8.55 21.10 -5.63
CA GLY A 678 7.48 20.42 -4.89
C GLY A 678 7.88 19.04 -4.40
N VAL A 679 8.47 18.22 -5.27
CA VAL A 679 8.92 16.86 -4.91
C VAL A 679 10.08 16.91 -3.91
N MET A 680 11.09 17.75 -4.13
CA MET A 680 12.24 17.88 -3.22
C MET A 680 11.84 18.42 -1.85
N ALA A 681 10.93 19.40 -1.80
CA ALA A 681 10.39 19.90 -0.54
C ALA A 681 9.68 18.79 0.24
N ASN A 682 8.94 17.91 -0.42
CA ASN A 682 8.27 16.80 0.26
C ASN A 682 9.23 15.88 1.00
N TYR A 683 10.39 15.54 0.45
CA TYR A 683 11.38 14.73 1.18
C TYR A 683 11.88 15.40 2.47
N ILE A 684 11.93 16.74 2.49
CA ILE A 684 12.27 17.49 3.70
C ILE A 684 11.13 17.37 4.71
N PHE A 685 9.89 17.57 4.28
CA PHE A 685 8.72 17.46 5.15
C PHE A 685 8.48 16.03 5.64
N MET A 686 8.72 15.01 4.82
CA MET A 686 8.63 13.61 5.22
C MET A 686 9.59 13.32 6.37
N TYR A 687 10.83 13.80 6.28
CA TYR A 687 11.80 13.68 7.37
C TYR A 687 11.37 14.47 8.62
N LEU A 688 10.95 15.73 8.49
CA LEU A 688 10.58 16.58 9.62
C LEU A 688 9.30 16.13 10.35
N LEU A 689 8.34 15.59 9.60
CA LEU A 689 7.04 15.15 10.12
C LEU A 689 7.02 13.65 10.45
N GLY A 690 8.10 12.92 10.16
CA GLY A 690 8.18 11.47 10.37
C GLY A 690 7.22 10.67 9.47
N ILE A 691 6.87 11.18 8.28
CA ILE A 691 5.98 10.49 7.34
C ILE A 691 6.79 9.46 6.55
N PRO A 692 6.51 8.15 6.66
CA PRO A 692 7.25 7.11 5.94
C PRO A 692 6.77 6.96 4.49
N PHE A 693 7.58 6.28 3.68
CA PHE A 693 7.12 5.64 2.45
C PHE A 693 6.25 4.42 2.80
N ASP A 694 5.03 4.41 2.29
CA ASP A 694 4.05 3.34 2.40
C ASP A 694 3.45 3.03 1.01
N MET A 695 2.53 2.08 0.96
CA MET A 695 1.89 1.62 -0.28
C MET A 695 1.20 2.75 -1.09
N ILE A 696 0.73 3.83 -0.44
CA ILE A 696 0.06 4.95 -1.10
C ILE A 696 1.03 6.12 -1.30
N THR A 697 1.80 6.48 -0.27
CA THR A 697 2.71 7.62 -0.32
C THR A 697 3.81 7.43 -1.35
N VAL A 698 4.22 6.19 -1.67
CA VAL A 698 5.11 5.93 -2.81
C VAL A 698 4.58 6.59 -4.09
N THR A 699 3.28 6.63 -4.34
CA THR A 699 2.76 7.26 -5.57
C THR A 699 2.89 8.80 -5.59
N PHE A 700 3.11 9.47 -4.45
CA PHE A 700 2.99 10.93 -4.35
C PHE A 700 3.86 11.66 -5.36
N ALA A 701 5.09 11.18 -5.61
CA ALA A 701 6.06 11.88 -6.45
C ALA A 701 5.63 11.88 -7.92
N SER A 702 5.29 10.71 -8.46
CA SER A 702 4.77 10.56 -9.83
C SER A 702 3.46 11.31 -10.03
N VAL A 703 2.59 11.30 -9.01
CA VAL A 703 1.33 12.06 -9.00
C VAL A 703 1.58 13.57 -8.98
N ALA A 704 2.49 14.05 -8.12
CA ALA A 704 2.85 15.46 -8.03
C ALA A 704 3.50 15.97 -9.33
N VAL A 705 4.24 15.13 -10.05
CA VAL A 705 4.76 15.45 -11.38
C VAL A 705 3.63 15.67 -12.37
N GLY A 706 2.65 14.77 -12.41
CA GLY A 706 1.49 14.89 -13.30
C GLY A 706 0.58 16.07 -12.96
N ALA A 707 0.25 16.26 -11.68
CA ALA A 707 -0.66 17.32 -11.24
C ALA A 707 -0.01 18.71 -11.13
N GLY A 708 1.28 18.78 -10.77
CA GLY A 708 1.96 20.04 -10.47
C GLY A 708 2.56 20.76 -11.68
N ILE A 709 2.65 20.09 -12.83
CA ILE A 709 3.20 20.70 -14.05
C ILE A 709 2.26 21.71 -14.71
N ASP A 710 0.95 21.54 -14.51
CA ASP A 710 -0.09 22.30 -15.20
C ASP A 710 0.12 23.82 -15.05
N ASP A 711 0.36 24.27 -13.82
CA ASP A 711 0.62 25.67 -13.47
C ASP A 711 1.81 26.25 -14.26
N ALA A 712 2.89 25.46 -14.40
CA ALA A 712 4.08 25.86 -15.14
C ALA A 712 3.81 25.98 -16.64
N ILE A 713 3.04 25.05 -17.22
CA ILE A 713 2.66 25.08 -18.64
C ILE A 713 1.79 26.29 -18.95
N HIS A 714 0.75 26.54 -18.15
CA HIS A 714 -0.12 27.72 -18.31
C HIS A 714 0.70 29.02 -18.24
N PHE A 715 1.62 29.12 -17.27
CA PHE A 715 2.49 30.28 -17.13
C PHE A 715 3.41 30.45 -18.35
N LEU A 716 4.12 29.39 -18.77
CA LEU A 716 5.11 29.46 -19.85
C LEU A 716 4.48 29.72 -21.23
N LEU A 717 3.29 29.16 -21.51
CA LEU A 717 2.56 29.45 -22.73
C LEU A 717 2.13 30.92 -22.79
N ARG A 718 1.62 31.47 -21.68
CA ARG A 718 1.26 32.90 -21.62
C ARG A 718 2.50 33.81 -21.70
N TYR A 719 3.58 33.45 -21.01
CA TYR A 719 4.87 34.13 -21.12
C TYR A 719 5.39 34.16 -22.57
N LYS A 720 5.34 33.03 -23.27
CA LYS A 720 5.76 32.93 -24.69
C LYS A 720 4.86 33.77 -25.60
N ASN A 721 3.56 33.82 -25.35
CA ASN A 721 2.64 34.67 -26.12
C ASN A 721 2.92 36.16 -25.88
N ASN A 722 3.11 36.58 -24.63
CA ASN A 722 3.41 37.97 -24.28
C ASN A 722 4.78 38.41 -24.84
N LEU A 723 5.78 37.51 -24.86
CA LEU A 723 7.06 37.73 -25.54
C LEU A 723 6.94 37.94 -27.07
N ARG A 724 5.92 37.34 -27.71
CA ARG A 724 5.71 37.42 -29.16
C ARG A 724 4.96 38.68 -29.57
N VAL A 725 4.02 39.12 -28.73
CA VAL A 725 3.08 40.20 -29.06
C VAL A 725 3.55 41.56 -28.51
N SER A 726 4.47 41.59 -27.55
CA SER A 726 4.92 42.82 -26.89
C SER A 726 6.44 43.00 -26.97
N ASP A 727 6.89 44.22 -27.24
CA ASP A 727 8.31 44.63 -27.20
C ASP A 727 8.74 45.19 -25.82
N LEU A 728 7.99 44.85 -24.76
CA LEU A 728 8.23 45.36 -23.41
C LEU A 728 9.50 44.75 -22.77
N PRO A 729 10.13 45.43 -21.80
CA PRO A 729 11.23 44.87 -21.02
C PRO A 729 10.83 43.54 -20.34
N LEU A 730 11.78 42.60 -20.24
CA LEU A 730 11.54 41.26 -19.68
C LEU A 730 10.80 41.27 -18.32
N LYS A 731 11.15 42.20 -17.43
CA LYS A 731 10.50 42.32 -16.13
C LYS A 731 9.02 42.71 -16.23
N GLU A 732 8.67 43.55 -17.19
CA GLU A 732 7.28 43.95 -17.43
C GLU A 732 6.48 42.83 -18.06
N ILE A 733 7.07 42.08 -19.00
CA ILE A 733 6.47 40.88 -19.57
C ILE A 733 6.17 39.85 -18.47
N ILE A 734 7.13 39.60 -17.56
CA ILE A 734 6.92 38.73 -16.40
C ILE A 734 5.81 39.28 -15.49
N ALA A 735 5.78 40.60 -15.27
CA ALA A 735 4.76 41.23 -14.43
C ALA A 735 3.34 41.00 -14.98
N ILE A 736 3.17 41.18 -16.29
CA ILE A 736 1.91 40.96 -17.01
C ILE A 736 1.53 39.48 -16.94
N THR A 737 2.45 38.57 -17.24
CA THR A 737 2.18 37.13 -17.17
C THR A 737 1.74 36.68 -15.78
N ILE A 738 2.39 37.16 -14.70
CA ILE A 738 1.98 36.85 -13.32
C ILE A 738 0.55 37.35 -13.06
N LYS A 739 0.20 38.56 -13.53
CA LYS A 739 -1.14 39.12 -13.33
C LYS A 739 -2.23 38.34 -14.07
N GLU A 740 -1.95 37.90 -15.29
CA GLU A 740 -2.90 37.15 -16.10
C GLU A 740 -3.08 35.70 -15.62
N THR A 741 -1.99 35.02 -15.26
CA THR A 741 -2.01 33.57 -14.95
C THR A 741 -2.08 33.27 -13.45
N GLY A 742 -1.63 34.18 -12.59
CA GLY A 742 -1.48 33.93 -11.16
C GLY A 742 -2.80 33.69 -10.44
N ARG A 743 -3.89 34.35 -10.84
CA ARG A 743 -5.20 34.14 -10.21
C ARG A 743 -5.78 32.75 -10.53
N PRO A 744 -5.87 32.31 -11.80
CA PRO A 744 -6.25 30.93 -12.12
C PRO A 744 -5.39 29.89 -11.41
N ILE A 745 -4.06 30.05 -11.43
CA ILE A 745 -3.10 29.13 -10.77
C ILE A 745 -3.37 29.03 -9.26
N ILE A 746 -3.46 30.15 -8.54
CA ILE A 746 -3.71 30.10 -7.08
C ILE A 746 -5.05 29.44 -6.78
N LEU A 747 -6.08 29.71 -7.58
CA LEU A 747 -7.41 29.15 -7.36
C LEU A 747 -7.46 27.64 -7.59
N THR A 748 -6.84 27.15 -8.66
CA THR A 748 -6.78 25.71 -8.95
C THR A 748 -6.00 24.98 -7.86
N THR A 749 -4.80 25.48 -7.49
CA THR A 749 -3.99 24.87 -6.44
C THR A 749 -4.71 24.86 -5.09
N LEU A 750 -5.29 25.99 -4.65
CA LEU A 750 -6.01 26.05 -3.37
C LEU A 750 -7.23 25.15 -3.35
N SER A 751 -7.93 24.99 -4.47
CA SER A 751 -9.07 24.08 -4.58
C SER A 751 -8.63 22.63 -4.40
N ILE A 752 -7.54 22.23 -5.08
CA ILE A 752 -6.99 20.88 -4.96
C ILE A 752 -6.48 20.64 -3.53
N ILE A 753 -5.73 21.58 -2.95
CA ILE A 753 -5.25 21.50 -1.56
C ILE A 753 -6.42 21.35 -0.60
N ALA A 754 -7.47 22.15 -0.73
CA ALA A 754 -8.64 22.05 0.14
C ALA A 754 -9.30 20.66 0.06
N GLY A 755 -9.39 20.09 -1.14
CA GLY A 755 -9.87 18.72 -1.33
C GLY A 755 -8.93 17.67 -0.73
N MET A 756 -7.62 17.80 -0.91
CA MET A 756 -6.63 16.85 -0.37
C MET A 756 -6.50 16.92 1.15
N LEU A 757 -6.65 18.10 1.76
CA LEU A 757 -6.64 18.26 3.21
C LEU A 757 -7.81 17.53 3.89
N MET A 758 -8.90 17.24 3.17
CA MET A 758 -9.97 16.40 3.72
C MET A 758 -9.54 14.97 4.00
N PHE A 759 -8.43 14.52 3.40
CA PHE A 759 -7.87 13.20 3.72
C PHE A 759 -7.31 13.13 5.13
N LEU A 760 -7.05 14.26 5.81
CA LEU A 760 -6.67 14.26 7.23
C LEU A 760 -7.72 13.62 8.14
N PHE A 761 -8.98 13.54 7.68
CA PHE A 761 -10.09 12.90 8.39
C PHE A 761 -10.21 11.40 8.08
N ALA A 762 -9.35 10.83 7.23
CA ALA A 762 -9.35 9.39 6.97
C ALA A 762 -8.93 8.63 8.23
N SER A 763 -9.60 7.50 8.50
CA SER A 763 -9.19 6.56 9.55
C SER A 763 -7.88 5.87 9.16
N TYR A 764 -7.73 5.55 7.87
CA TYR A 764 -6.56 4.90 7.32
C TYR A 764 -5.36 5.86 7.18
N THR A 765 -4.29 5.62 7.95
CA THR A 765 -3.12 6.51 8.04
C THR A 765 -2.45 6.84 6.70
N PRO A 766 -2.20 5.88 5.80
CA PRO A 766 -1.60 6.16 4.49
C PRO A 766 -2.38 7.17 3.64
N VAL A 767 -3.72 7.17 3.73
CA VAL A 767 -4.57 8.16 3.02
C VAL A 767 -4.33 9.56 3.59
N ARG A 768 -4.24 9.70 4.92
CA ARG A 768 -3.92 10.98 5.59
C ARG A 768 -2.57 11.52 5.13
N TYR A 769 -1.56 10.66 5.11
CA TYR A 769 -0.21 11.03 4.66
C TYR A 769 -0.21 11.44 3.19
N PHE A 770 -0.83 10.66 2.31
CA PHE A 770 -0.92 10.98 0.90
C PHE A 770 -1.55 12.36 0.65
N GLY A 771 -2.69 12.66 1.28
CA GLY A 771 -3.33 13.98 1.13
C GLY A 771 -2.46 15.13 1.66
N THR A 772 -1.75 14.91 2.77
CA THR A 772 -0.80 15.88 3.34
C THR A 772 0.36 16.15 2.39
N LEU A 773 1.00 15.09 1.90
CA LEU A 773 2.13 15.18 0.97
C LEU A 773 1.71 15.81 -0.36
N MET A 774 0.54 15.46 -0.89
CA MET A 774 0.02 16.09 -2.11
C MET A 774 -0.27 17.58 -1.89
N SER A 775 -0.82 17.96 -0.74
CA SER A 775 -1.07 19.37 -0.40
C SER A 775 0.23 20.17 -0.33
N ILE A 776 1.27 19.63 0.34
CA ILE A 776 2.58 20.28 0.45
C ILE A 776 3.27 20.36 -0.91
N ALA A 777 3.26 19.28 -1.70
CA ALA A 777 3.87 19.27 -3.03
C ALA A 777 3.24 20.32 -3.94
N LEU A 778 1.90 20.33 -4.05
CA LEU A 778 1.19 21.26 -4.93
C LEU A 778 1.32 22.71 -4.46
N LEU A 779 1.31 22.96 -3.15
CA LEU A 779 1.60 24.29 -2.61
C LEU A 779 2.99 24.77 -3.01
N ASN A 780 4.00 23.92 -2.87
CA ASN A 780 5.38 24.25 -3.25
C ASN A 780 5.54 24.38 -4.77
N CYS A 781 4.83 23.59 -5.59
CA CYS A 781 4.77 23.77 -7.04
C CYS A 781 4.19 25.14 -7.38
N MET A 782 3.04 25.52 -6.84
CA MET A 782 2.41 26.82 -7.08
C MET A 782 3.31 27.99 -6.65
N LEU A 783 3.89 27.92 -5.45
CA LEU A 783 4.83 28.94 -4.97
C LEU A 783 6.06 29.01 -5.88
N SER A 784 6.59 27.88 -6.31
CA SER A 784 7.75 27.84 -7.20
C SER A 784 7.41 28.39 -8.59
N THR A 785 6.22 28.11 -9.14
CA THR A 785 5.72 28.68 -10.41
C THR A 785 5.61 30.21 -10.34
N ILE A 786 5.10 30.77 -9.24
CA ILE A 786 4.90 32.22 -9.11
C ILE A 786 6.19 32.96 -8.74
N PHE A 787 7.02 32.37 -7.87
CA PHE A 787 8.16 33.06 -7.27
C PHE A 787 9.52 32.62 -7.82
N VAL A 788 9.79 31.31 -7.86
CA VAL A 788 11.11 30.77 -8.18
C VAL A 788 11.37 30.77 -9.69
N MET A 789 10.42 30.24 -10.48
CA MET A 789 10.57 30.11 -11.93
C MET A 789 10.80 31.49 -12.60
N PRO A 790 10.04 32.57 -12.32
CA PRO A 790 10.31 33.86 -12.94
C PRO A 790 11.64 34.47 -12.47
N SER A 791 12.03 34.23 -11.21
CA SER A 791 13.32 34.66 -10.69
C SER A 791 14.49 33.98 -11.40
N TYR A 792 14.34 32.70 -11.75
CA TYR A 792 15.32 31.96 -12.53
C TYR A 792 15.37 32.39 -14.00
N ILE A 793 14.22 32.73 -14.60
CA ILE A 793 14.17 33.35 -15.95
C ILE A 793 14.95 34.68 -15.96
N ILE A 794 14.80 35.51 -14.91
CA ILE A 794 15.56 36.77 -14.78
C ILE A 794 17.07 36.49 -14.62
N LEU A 795 17.46 35.51 -13.81
CA LEU A 795 18.84 35.14 -13.58
C LEU A 795 19.52 34.69 -14.89
N THR A 796 18.90 33.76 -15.60
CA THR A 796 19.44 33.22 -16.87
C THR A 796 19.56 34.31 -17.94
N ALA A 797 18.60 35.22 -18.03
CA ALA A 797 18.68 36.38 -18.92
C ALA A 797 19.86 37.30 -18.57
N LYS A 798 20.10 37.57 -17.28
CA LYS A 798 21.23 38.39 -16.82
C LYS A 798 22.59 37.73 -17.11
N ILE A 799 22.72 36.42 -16.84
CA ILE A 799 23.94 35.66 -17.13
C ILE A 799 24.22 35.72 -18.63
N ARG A 800 23.23 35.44 -19.48
CA ARG A 800 23.41 35.49 -20.94
C ARG A 800 23.84 36.86 -21.44
N ASN A 801 23.24 37.94 -20.92
CA ASN A 801 23.62 39.30 -21.28
C ASN A 801 25.05 39.66 -20.83
N ARG A 802 25.56 39.04 -19.76
CA ARG A 802 26.93 39.23 -19.25
C ARG A 802 27.98 38.45 -20.06
N PHE A 803 27.59 37.31 -20.64
CA PHE A 803 28.50 36.40 -21.37
C PHE A 803 28.32 36.42 -22.91
N GLY A 804 27.71 37.46 -23.48
CA GLY A 804 27.84 37.80 -24.91
C GLY A 804 27.16 36.91 -25.95
N LYS A 805 26.34 35.91 -25.57
CA LYS A 805 25.55 35.14 -26.56
C LYS A 805 24.25 35.90 -26.90
N ARG A 806 24.03 36.09 -28.22
CA ARG A 806 22.95 36.86 -28.88
C ARG A 806 21.59 36.84 -28.14
N PRO A 807 20.79 37.93 -28.21
CA PRO A 807 19.44 37.98 -27.65
C PRO A 807 18.58 36.84 -28.22
N MET A 808 17.57 36.44 -27.44
CA MET A 808 16.63 35.36 -27.79
C MET A 808 16.22 35.53 -29.26
N VAL A 809 16.55 34.55 -30.09
CA VAL A 809 16.11 34.52 -31.48
C VAL A 809 14.58 34.62 -31.44
N ARG A 810 14.03 35.70 -32.04
CA ARG A 810 12.61 35.83 -32.37
C ARG A 810 12.26 34.65 -33.31
N ILE A 811 11.73 33.54 -32.78
CA ILE A 811 11.02 32.48 -33.52
C ILE A 811 9.73 32.09 -32.78
#